data_AF-A0A950N4I2-F1
#
_entry.id   AF-A0A950N4I2-F1
#
_cell.length_a   1.000
_cell.length_b   1.000
_cell.length_c   1.000
_cell.angle_alpha   90.00
_cell.angle_beta   90.00
_cell.angle_gamma   90.00
#
_symmetry.space_group_name_H-M   'P 1'
#
loop_
_entity.id
_entity.type
_entity.pdbx_description
1 polymer ?
#
loop_
_entity_poly.entity_id
_entity_poly.type
_entity_poly.pdbx_seq_one_letter_code
_entity_poly.pdbx_strand_id
1 'polypeptide(L)'
;AFRVRDQASCENCLGEIIAPLSLEEQQEILLQVKALKDSQVLEELPLAPSEAINQEEFFELDAPEPQTNTDDFFELDTPEKRAARTRKAVPVMSKTQAAEESQNRAVVIFLFCLVGIAALGSFLYYGSGGEYTSGAVIERPTPPPYNPTPKTYGSAGADPRAEEAKSLLAKAADFARANPIDLAGQQEAYKKALDFAVGSSWGPDAKREYDGVLQRHKDLLAKDFDAIDKETAAAVDKEDFKAAMDRLEQAKPKYNVGEWRGGIDLRTRNLKNSIWKTLFPLRDKAVEAKAAKKDADVKTIVDRVAKWGLPEFSRELDNALGAGAAGTPTTTTKTPTDVSPASAELKSYEIRWRQAMELATLRNYDGALAALDKGAADLKETDSKAALAADKDVLARVQAFYKDALQVLSLWKRNEKIPLESYDENLNYDRSEDPFLRADAERVEVVRAGAPYAIEISEMTSRSLATLLRRSKPNLPEADLRAAALFCLLEGEMDAARSNFTGPAEQIPYKYWALASKIAEARASTSDANKRELAARRTYFAAEHGYADVKTRAVAVQNYRELLTLFPGTAIVERHRAQIAARRDGARDYVFLADDMDGAGTFNKSGKQPKYGECWTSIADSDPSRGAHNYVNVKFYAFPDVTYQCWAYVGACCIETFAAYYQATDLTYTKGSEVLKLDPGSNASLPVRNSITFLKKTHAEHGGPKEAKTWQWAELKLPKFPQAGIKDVRVVTDQKGYSVAFIVVSASRGNPPNEGEMRSWVRKPDPVAVVEEKSTPVEAAVVEARDPSLIGHWKLDELGATAIDASGKDNSGVLVNEPSRVPGKNGGAVALDGKDRYVGIPNSELLDKLQEGTFTVACWFKPNSKPGDGNDPAYAIFAKSPAHEGLTYNADQKFVMDHVLANGQVVSAVSATAFAPGNYYHVAGVVNRSEGAVRLYVNGKQEGQGAFPPSGAAKDFKNETWKIGIAAPGGGAQRLSADGIVDDVRVYNRALQSADLKTIAGIAGGNAPSVVITSPLPGEKFDPNATVVLSATVTPSDRIAKVEFYAGSTLLGTRSGAPYSFTWNKVAGGSYTLLVKALDRSGTVFASSPLQIKVGNPTLYRALNLGGSSVRIGDVDYEGKGARKVSVIGSPIELKLELTPPPDASTAPLLRGGVVQPLGTSVSLIDIPNGSYQIFLLVCSGANSQVYDLHIGGRAVQTKIQSGPPGTWQKLGPWVVDATGGLLEVAAKNGEINFCALEVWRVAK
;
A
#
# COMPACT_ATOMS: atom_id res chain seq x y z
N ALA A 1 -15.79 34.59 5.44
CA ALA A 1 -14.37 34.97 5.67
C ALA A 1 -13.70 35.25 4.33
N PHE A 2 -13.64 36.51 3.90
CA PHE A 2 -12.81 36.93 2.77
C PHE A 2 -11.87 38.05 3.26
N ARG A 3 -10.56 37.92 3.04
CA ARG A 3 -9.61 39.02 3.19
C ARG A 3 -9.58 39.79 1.87
N VAL A 4 -9.97 41.05 1.88
CA VAL A 4 -9.97 41.95 0.71
C VAL A 4 -8.69 42.79 0.75
N ARG A 5 -7.92 42.82 -0.35
CA ARG A 5 -6.66 43.59 -0.45
C ARG A 5 -6.73 44.83 -1.34
N ASP A 6 -7.80 45.05 -2.12
CA ASP A 6 -8.07 46.34 -2.78
C ASP A 6 -9.56 46.54 -3.15
N GLN A 7 -9.94 47.80 -3.38
CA GLN A 7 -11.31 48.26 -3.62
C GLN A 7 -11.79 48.03 -5.07
N ALA A 8 -10.88 47.99 -6.05
CA ALA A 8 -11.23 47.87 -7.48
C ALA A 8 -11.60 46.45 -7.88
N SER A 9 -11.03 45.43 -7.23
CA SER A 9 -11.33 44.03 -7.50
C SER A 9 -12.68 43.58 -6.93
N CYS A 10 -13.18 44.27 -5.89
CA CYS A 10 -14.40 43.90 -5.18
C CYS A 10 -15.67 44.28 -5.97
N GLU A 11 -15.73 45.48 -6.55
CA GLU A 11 -16.91 45.94 -7.31
C GLU A 11 -17.11 45.14 -8.62
N ASN A 12 -16.03 44.77 -9.30
CA ASN A 12 -16.10 43.94 -10.52
C ASN A 12 -16.44 42.46 -10.24
N CYS A 13 -15.94 41.87 -9.15
CA CYS A 13 -16.26 40.48 -8.81
C CYS A 13 -17.64 40.31 -8.17
N LEU A 14 -18.11 41.26 -7.37
CA LEU A 14 -19.45 41.19 -6.79
C LEU A 14 -20.54 41.36 -7.86
N GLY A 15 -20.33 42.24 -8.84
CA GLY A 15 -21.31 42.49 -9.90
C GLY A 15 -21.71 41.25 -10.69
N GLU A 16 -20.76 40.35 -11.01
CA GLU A 16 -21.05 39.10 -11.74
C GLU A 16 -21.69 38.02 -10.85
N ILE A 17 -21.42 38.03 -9.54
CA ILE A 17 -21.89 37.02 -8.59
C ILE A 17 -23.32 37.32 -8.10
N ILE A 18 -23.68 38.60 -7.92
CA ILE A 18 -25.00 39.01 -7.44
C ILE A 18 -25.98 39.35 -8.57
N ALA A 19 -25.52 39.42 -9.82
CA ALA A 19 -26.35 39.67 -11.01
C ALA A 19 -27.61 38.78 -11.14
N PRO A 20 -27.62 37.50 -10.68
CA PRO A 20 -28.83 36.68 -10.71
C PRO A 20 -29.87 37.01 -9.62
N LEU A 21 -29.52 37.82 -8.61
CA LEU A 21 -30.36 38.12 -7.45
C LEU A 21 -31.27 39.34 -7.72
N SER A 22 -32.35 39.48 -6.94
CA SER A 22 -33.26 40.62 -7.07
C SER A 22 -32.60 41.94 -6.62
N LEU A 23 -33.11 43.07 -7.12
CA LEU A 23 -32.52 44.39 -6.85
C LEU A 23 -32.49 44.74 -5.35
N GLU A 24 -33.48 44.26 -4.57
CA GLU A 24 -33.53 44.43 -3.11
C GLU A 24 -32.44 43.61 -2.39
N GLU A 25 -32.20 42.36 -2.80
CA GLU A 25 -31.14 41.51 -2.24
C GLU A 25 -29.74 42.05 -2.57
N GLN A 26 -29.56 42.57 -3.79
CA GLN A 26 -28.31 43.23 -4.18
C GLN A 26 -28.05 44.47 -3.32
N GLN A 27 -29.08 45.27 -3.04
CA GLN A 27 -28.97 46.47 -2.20
C GLN A 27 -28.70 46.11 -0.72
N GLU A 28 -29.30 45.05 -0.21
CA GLU A 28 -29.10 44.58 1.16
C GLU A 28 -27.67 44.04 1.37
N ILE A 29 -27.16 43.26 0.41
CA ILE A 29 -25.78 42.76 0.42
C ILE A 29 -24.78 43.92 0.34
N LEU A 30 -25.02 44.91 -0.53
CA LEU A 30 -24.18 46.10 -0.62
C LEU A 30 -24.22 46.94 0.68
N LEU A 31 -25.36 47.01 1.37
CA LEU A 31 -25.48 47.68 2.67
C LEU A 31 -24.68 46.95 3.77
N GLN A 32 -24.72 45.62 3.80
CA GLN A 32 -23.99 44.81 4.77
C GLN A 32 -22.48 44.87 4.55
N VAL A 33 -22.03 44.87 3.29
CA VAL A 33 -20.61 45.05 2.93
C VAL A 33 -20.13 46.44 3.35
N LYS A 34 -20.97 47.47 3.18
CA LYS A 34 -20.67 48.83 3.64
C LYS A 34 -20.60 48.92 5.18
N ALA A 35 -21.50 48.24 5.90
CA ALA A 35 -21.49 48.17 7.36
C ALA A 35 -20.25 47.45 7.93
N LEU A 36 -19.77 46.40 7.25
CA LEU A 36 -18.53 45.67 7.62
C LEU A 36 -17.26 46.50 7.37
N LYS A 37 -17.29 47.40 6.38
CA LYS A 37 -16.18 48.32 6.10
C LYS A 37 -16.02 49.39 7.19
N ASP A 38 -17.14 49.83 7.77
CA ASP A 38 -17.17 50.90 8.77
C ASP A 38 -16.82 50.40 10.19
N SER A 39 -16.79 49.08 10.43
CA SER A 39 -16.31 48.50 11.69
C SER A 39 -14.77 48.32 11.67
N GLN A 40 -14.02 49.32 12.13
CA GLN A 40 -12.57 49.23 12.37
C GLN A 40 -12.22 48.23 13.50
N VAL A 41 -12.25 46.93 13.22
CA VAL A 41 -11.71 45.91 14.13
C VAL A 41 -10.73 45.04 13.36
N LEU A 42 -9.52 45.56 13.18
CA LEU A 42 -8.34 44.79 12.78
C LEU A 42 -7.13 45.36 13.51
N GLU A 43 -7.02 45.06 14.80
CA GLU A 43 -5.75 44.81 15.48
C GLU A 43 -6.04 44.25 16.88
N GLU A 44 -5.19 43.31 17.30
CA GLU A 44 -5.19 42.60 18.59
C GLU A 44 -6.23 41.49 18.77
N LEU A 45 -5.79 40.23 18.68
CA LEU A 45 -5.90 39.22 19.75
C LEU A 45 -5.21 37.89 19.32
N PRO A 46 -4.63 37.13 20.28
CA PRO A 46 -3.77 35.98 20.04
C PRO A 46 -4.55 34.67 19.81
N LEU A 47 -3.89 33.74 19.12
CA LEU A 47 -4.36 32.39 18.83
C LEU A 47 -4.57 31.57 20.11
N ALA A 48 -5.81 31.12 20.36
CA ALA A 48 -6.13 30.01 21.24
C ALA A 48 -7.35 29.22 20.68
N PRO A 49 -7.46 27.91 21.00
CA PRO A 49 -8.08 26.88 20.17
C PRO A 49 -9.57 26.67 20.48
N SER A 50 -10.37 26.27 19.48
CA SER A 50 -11.78 25.93 19.68
C SER A 50 -12.14 24.58 19.05
N GLU A 51 -12.18 23.54 19.88
CA GLU A 51 -13.23 22.51 19.77
C GLU A 51 -14.53 23.02 20.41
N ALA A 52 -15.64 22.44 19.97
CA ALA A 52 -17.06 22.76 20.21
C ALA A 52 -17.55 23.91 19.32
N ILE A 53 -18.45 23.72 18.36
CA ILE A 53 -19.70 22.96 18.40
C ILE A 53 -19.96 22.37 17.00
N ASN A 54 -20.30 21.08 16.93
CA ASN A 54 -20.90 20.44 15.77
C ASN A 54 -22.23 19.83 16.20
N GLN A 55 -23.16 19.72 15.23
CA GLN A 55 -24.54 19.21 15.23
C GLN A 55 -25.58 20.35 15.23
N GLU A 56 -26.49 20.47 14.25
CA GLU A 56 -27.16 19.40 13.47
C GLU A 56 -27.84 19.93 12.17
N GLU A 57 -28.08 18.99 11.26
CA GLU A 57 -29.19 18.90 10.29
C GLU A 57 -29.35 19.89 9.12
N PHE A 58 -29.18 19.33 7.92
CA PHE A 58 -30.04 19.61 6.77
C PHE A 58 -31.05 18.46 6.64
N PHE A 59 -32.35 18.78 6.63
CA PHE A 59 -33.38 17.95 5.99
C PHE A 59 -33.66 18.56 4.61
N GLU A 60 -33.45 17.78 3.56
CA GLU A 60 -34.03 18.01 2.24
C GLU A 60 -35.41 17.32 2.17
N LEU A 61 -36.40 18.09 1.72
CA LEU A 61 -37.63 17.60 1.11
C LEU A 61 -37.27 17.05 -0.28
N ASP A 62 -37.64 15.82 -0.61
CA ASP A 62 -38.70 15.60 -1.61
C ASP A 62 -39.09 14.12 -1.75
N ALA A 63 -40.37 13.97 -2.12
CA ALA A 63 -41.22 12.79 -2.05
C ALA A 63 -40.95 11.70 -3.13
N PRO A 64 -41.53 10.49 -2.99
CA PRO A 64 -41.11 9.28 -3.71
C PRO A 64 -42.11 8.70 -4.74
N GLU A 65 -41.65 7.63 -5.40
CA GLU A 65 -42.34 6.50 -6.08
C GLU A 65 -42.63 6.59 -7.61
N PRO A 66 -42.66 5.44 -8.36
CA PRO A 66 -43.01 4.07 -7.94
C PRO A 66 -42.03 2.97 -8.49
N GLN A 67 -42.12 1.65 -8.28
CA GLN A 67 -43.18 0.73 -7.83
C GLN A 67 -42.57 -0.66 -7.51
N THR A 68 -43.01 -1.26 -6.40
CA THR A 68 -43.44 -2.67 -6.19
C THR A 68 -42.62 -3.84 -6.78
N ASN A 69 -42.29 -4.83 -5.96
CA ASN A 69 -43.28 -5.87 -5.56
C ASN A 69 -42.72 -6.81 -4.49
N THR A 70 -43.50 -7.05 -3.43
CA THR A 70 -44.04 -8.38 -3.10
C THR A 70 -45.17 -8.19 -2.10
N ASP A 71 -46.39 -8.34 -2.62
CA ASP A 71 -47.57 -8.96 -2.01
C ASP A 71 -47.55 -9.12 -0.48
N ASP A 72 -48.42 -8.40 0.23
CA ASP A 72 -49.65 -9.04 0.70
C ASP A 72 -50.65 -8.03 1.29
N PHE A 73 -51.91 -8.42 1.18
CA PHE A 73 -53.11 -7.62 1.14
C PHE A 73 -53.76 -7.30 2.51
N PHE A 74 -54.51 -6.18 2.47
CA PHE A 74 -55.82 -5.92 3.09
C PHE A 74 -55.97 -5.35 4.54
N GLU A 75 -56.45 -4.09 4.52
CA GLU A 75 -57.68 -3.58 5.19
C GLU A 75 -57.60 -2.78 6.52
N LEU A 76 -57.49 -1.45 6.35
CA LEU A 76 -58.38 -0.33 6.74
C LEU A 76 -59.15 -0.26 8.10
N ASP A 77 -59.32 1.02 8.49
CA ASP A 77 -60.17 1.65 9.52
C ASP A 77 -59.67 1.62 10.98
N THR A 78 -59.73 2.69 11.80
CA THR A 78 -60.43 3.99 11.72
C THR A 78 -59.83 5.00 12.74
N PRO A 79 -60.16 6.30 12.62
CA PRO A 79 -59.73 7.36 13.52
C PRO A 79 -60.64 7.52 14.74
N GLU A 80 -60.35 6.82 15.83
CA GLU A 80 -60.87 7.14 17.17
C GLU A 80 -59.74 7.23 18.19
N LYS A 81 -59.14 8.42 18.29
CA LYS A 81 -58.84 9.09 19.57
C LYS A 81 -58.41 10.53 19.33
N ARG A 82 -59.40 11.27 18.87
CA ARG A 82 -59.53 12.72 19.05
C ARG A 82 -59.69 13.00 20.55
N ALA A 83 -59.09 14.11 21.00
CA ALA A 83 -59.46 14.96 22.15
C ALA A 83 -58.65 14.85 23.47
N ALA A 84 -57.69 15.78 23.62
CA ALA A 84 -57.63 16.80 24.68
C ALA A 84 -56.42 17.71 24.37
N ARG A 85 -56.42 19.06 24.39
CA ARG A 85 -57.37 20.10 24.73
C ARG A 85 -56.89 21.41 24.04
N THR A 86 -57.84 22.26 23.70
CA THR A 86 -57.75 23.49 22.90
C THR A 86 -57.27 24.76 23.63
N ARG A 87 -56.52 25.58 22.88
CA ARG A 87 -56.53 27.06 22.69
C ARG A 87 -56.60 28.01 23.90
N LYS A 88 -55.60 28.91 23.97
CA LYS A 88 -55.80 30.35 24.17
C LYS A 88 -54.96 31.11 23.14
N ALA A 89 -55.55 32.14 22.53
CA ALA A 89 -54.92 33.03 21.56
C ALA A 89 -54.69 34.42 22.19
N VAL A 90 -53.97 35.26 21.42
CA VAL A 90 -53.83 36.74 21.41
C VAL A 90 -52.41 37.23 21.83
N PRO A 91 -51.80 38.29 21.21
CA PRO A 91 -52.22 39.13 20.06
C PRO A 91 -51.21 39.20 18.89
N VAL A 92 -51.66 39.69 17.73
CA VAL A 92 -50.81 40.22 16.65
C VAL A 92 -50.75 41.74 16.82
N MET A 93 -49.54 42.32 16.91
CA MET A 93 -49.34 43.78 16.91
C MET A 93 -49.70 44.38 15.55
N SER A 94 -50.37 45.54 15.55
CA SER A 94 -50.72 46.27 14.33
C SER A 94 -49.55 47.11 13.82
N LYS A 95 -49.53 47.36 12.50
CA LYS A 95 -48.49 48.12 11.78
C LYS A 95 -48.18 49.52 12.35
N THR A 96 -49.06 50.06 13.18
CA THR A 96 -48.89 51.39 13.78
C THR A 96 -47.98 51.37 15.02
N GLN A 97 -47.92 50.26 15.78
CA GLN A 97 -47.02 50.16 16.94
C GLN A 97 -45.56 49.90 16.56
N ALA A 98 -45.31 49.24 15.42
CA ALA A 98 -43.94 49.05 14.90
C ALA A 98 -43.30 50.38 14.43
N ALA A 99 -44.11 51.38 14.09
CA ALA A 99 -43.63 52.70 13.65
C ALA A 99 -43.19 53.59 14.84
N GLU A 100 -43.83 53.50 16.01
CA GLU A 100 -43.41 54.22 17.22
C GLU A 100 -42.09 53.68 17.80
N GLU A 101 -41.85 52.37 17.69
CA GLU A 101 -40.63 51.73 18.19
C GLU A 101 -39.39 52.04 17.30
N SER A 102 -39.62 52.28 16.01
CA SER A 102 -38.63 52.77 15.05
C SER A 102 -38.20 54.21 15.35
N GLN A 103 -39.14 55.10 15.69
CA GLN A 103 -38.82 56.50 16.03
C GLN A 103 -38.06 56.64 17.35
N ASN A 104 -38.36 55.81 18.36
CA ASN A 104 -37.63 55.82 19.64
C ASN A 104 -36.18 55.34 19.52
N ARG A 105 -35.87 54.45 18.57
CA ARG A 105 -34.49 54.01 18.29
C ARG A 105 -33.65 55.07 17.58
N ALA A 106 -34.26 55.89 16.72
CA ALA A 106 -33.56 56.97 16.02
C ALA A 106 -33.14 58.13 16.96
N VAL A 107 -33.95 58.44 17.99
CA VAL A 107 -33.65 59.50 18.97
C VAL A 107 -32.49 59.10 19.90
N VAL A 108 -32.39 57.82 20.27
CA VAL A 108 -31.29 57.32 21.11
C VAL A 108 -29.95 57.36 20.37
N ILE A 109 -29.94 57.04 19.08
CA ILE A 109 -28.72 57.09 18.24
C ILE A 109 -28.27 58.54 18.01
N PHE A 110 -29.20 59.49 17.85
CA PHE A 110 -28.88 60.91 17.68
C PHE A 110 -28.28 61.56 18.96
N LEU A 111 -28.70 61.10 20.15
CA LEU A 111 -28.14 61.53 21.43
C LEU A 111 -26.71 61.02 21.67
N PHE A 112 -26.37 59.81 21.21
CA PHE A 112 -25.00 59.26 21.30
C PHE A 112 -24.00 59.97 20.37
N CYS A 113 -24.47 60.45 19.20
CA CYS A 113 -23.62 61.19 18.26
C CYS A 113 -23.26 62.62 18.75
N LEU A 114 -24.10 63.25 19.57
CA LEU A 114 -23.84 64.60 20.12
C LEU A 114 -22.82 64.61 21.28
N VAL A 115 -22.70 63.51 22.04
CA VAL A 115 -21.71 63.38 23.12
C VAL A 115 -20.30 63.13 22.57
N GLY A 116 -20.18 62.44 21.42
CA GLY A 116 -18.89 62.20 20.76
C GLY A 116 -18.26 63.44 20.12
N ILE A 117 -19.08 64.38 19.61
CA ILE A 117 -18.60 65.58 18.92
C ILE A 117 -18.09 66.65 19.91
N ALA A 118 -18.47 66.59 21.19
CA ALA A 118 -17.94 67.48 22.23
C ALA A 118 -16.54 67.07 22.75
N ALA A 119 -16.07 65.85 22.47
CA ALA A 119 -14.79 65.34 23.02
C ALA A 119 -13.58 65.52 22.07
N LEU A 120 -13.80 65.80 20.78
CA LEU A 120 -12.73 65.94 19.77
C LEU A 120 -12.36 67.39 19.43
N GLY A 121 -12.98 68.38 20.07
CA GLY A 121 -12.75 69.81 19.83
C GLY A 121 -11.74 70.52 20.74
N SER A 122 -11.06 69.82 21.67
CA SER A 122 -10.27 70.49 22.73
C SER A 122 -8.77 70.15 22.80
N PHE A 123 -8.14 69.56 21.77
CA PHE A 123 -6.69 69.25 21.82
C PHE A 123 -5.83 69.86 20.71
N LEU A 124 -6.29 70.97 20.11
CA LEU A 124 -5.46 71.84 19.27
C LEU A 124 -5.76 73.33 19.55
N TYR A 125 -5.29 73.89 20.68
CA TYR A 125 -4.81 75.29 20.78
C TYR A 125 -4.25 75.65 22.18
N TYR A 126 -3.22 76.51 22.19
CA TYR A 126 -2.37 77.03 23.31
C TYR A 126 -1.27 76.07 23.80
N GLY A 127 0.05 76.25 23.51
CA GLY A 127 0.86 77.49 23.42
C GLY A 127 1.25 77.89 24.84
N SER A 128 2.50 78.04 25.30
CA SER A 128 3.74 78.58 24.70
C SER A 128 4.60 79.07 25.89
N GLY A 129 5.93 79.06 25.78
CA GLY A 129 6.79 80.07 26.41
C GLY A 129 7.46 79.76 27.75
N GLY A 130 8.74 79.38 27.68
CA GLY A 130 9.92 80.03 28.32
C GLY A 130 9.96 80.28 29.84
N GLU A 131 11.09 80.54 30.51
CA GLU A 131 12.53 80.43 30.29
C GLU A 131 13.17 81.01 31.60
N TYR A 132 14.43 80.69 31.96
CA TYR A 132 15.29 81.35 32.98
C TYR A 132 14.92 81.20 34.50
N THR A 133 15.81 81.07 35.52
CA THR A 133 17.27 80.92 35.66
C THR A 133 17.68 80.51 37.09
N SER A 134 18.80 79.76 37.19
CA SER A 134 19.93 79.76 38.16
C SER A 134 19.77 80.00 39.68
N GLY A 135 20.40 79.10 40.48
CA GLY A 135 20.86 79.34 41.86
C GLY A 135 21.49 78.11 42.56
N ALA A 136 22.82 78.15 42.75
CA ALA A 136 23.82 77.21 43.29
C ALA A 136 23.51 76.23 44.47
N VAL A 137 24.27 75.10 44.55
CA VAL A 137 25.13 74.62 45.70
C VAL A 137 25.50 73.09 45.65
N ILE A 138 26.83 72.80 45.65
CA ILE A 138 27.65 71.55 45.83
C ILE A 138 27.68 70.45 44.72
N GLU A 139 28.86 70.29 44.11
CA GLU A 139 29.17 69.74 42.77
C GLU A 139 29.67 68.27 42.72
N ARG A 140 29.28 67.51 41.66
CA ARG A 140 29.98 66.30 41.11
C ARG A 140 29.66 66.07 39.61
N PRO A 141 30.55 65.42 38.82
CA PRO A 141 30.81 65.77 37.42
C PRO A 141 30.17 64.86 36.34
N THR A 142 30.02 65.41 35.13
CA THR A 142 29.56 64.75 33.89
C THR A 142 30.69 64.03 33.12
N PRO A 143 30.38 62.90 32.45
CA PRO A 143 31.07 62.43 31.24
C PRO A 143 30.11 62.39 30.01
N PRO A 144 30.62 62.27 28.76
CA PRO A 144 30.32 63.21 27.66
C PRO A 144 29.36 62.69 26.56
N PRO A 145 28.99 63.55 25.57
CA PRO A 145 28.34 63.11 24.35
C PRO A 145 29.31 62.28 23.49
N TYR A 146 28.91 61.09 23.03
CA TYR A 146 29.65 60.37 21.99
C TYR A 146 28.91 60.38 20.65
N ASN A 147 29.48 61.21 19.80
CA ASN A 147 29.31 61.39 18.37
C ASN A 147 29.66 60.08 17.63
N PRO A 148 28.82 59.49 16.74
CA PRO A 148 29.35 58.58 15.72
C PRO A 148 29.97 59.43 14.61
N THR A 149 31.01 60.22 14.93
CA THR A 149 32.06 60.39 13.94
C THR A 149 32.87 59.09 13.96
N PRO A 150 32.98 58.42 12.81
CA PRO A 150 33.61 57.11 12.72
C PRO A 150 35.08 57.26 13.05
N LYS A 151 35.48 56.87 14.26
CA LYS A 151 36.84 56.41 14.52
C LYS A 151 36.80 54.91 14.74
N THR A 152 36.90 54.21 13.62
CA THR A 152 37.98 53.24 13.42
C THR A 152 38.47 52.57 14.71
N TYR A 153 37.70 51.60 15.23
CA TYR A 153 38.35 50.36 15.62
C TYR A 153 38.77 49.71 14.30
N GLY A 154 40.08 49.58 14.16
CA GLY A 154 40.74 49.21 12.92
C GLY A 154 40.03 48.04 12.27
N SER A 155 39.69 48.23 11.00
CA SER A 155 39.41 47.19 10.03
C SER A 155 38.89 45.89 10.64
N ALA A 156 37.60 45.82 10.99
CA ALA A 156 36.87 44.67 10.48
C ALA A 156 37.04 44.83 8.97
N GLY A 157 38.04 44.15 8.40
CA GLY A 157 38.29 44.22 6.96
C GLY A 157 36.92 44.10 6.32
N ALA A 158 36.56 45.09 5.47
CA ALA A 158 35.29 45.13 4.76
C ALA A 158 34.88 43.69 4.50
N ASP A 159 33.75 43.20 5.06
CA ASP A 159 33.38 41.78 4.92
C ASP A 159 33.57 41.47 3.46
N PRO A 160 34.66 40.77 3.07
CA PRO A 160 35.07 40.77 1.69
C PRO A 160 33.97 40.10 0.87
N ARG A 161 33.26 39.18 1.52
CA ARG A 161 32.10 38.50 0.97
C ARG A 161 30.91 39.43 0.77
N ALA A 162 30.65 40.39 1.66
CA ALA A 162 29.53 41.32 1.48
C ALA A 162 29.78 42.31 0.32
N GLU A 163 30.98 42.87 0.19
CA GLU A 163 31.31 43.78 -0.93
C GLU A 163 31.42 43.03 -2.26
N GLU A 164 31.98 41.81 -2.24
CA GLU A 164 32.03 40.95 -3.43
C GLU A 164 30.64 40.42 -3.81
N ALA A 165 29.76 40.11 -2.85
CA ALA A 165 28.35 39.78 -3.11
C ALA A 165 27.59 40.94 -3.78
N LYS A 166 27.78 42.18 -3.31
CA LYS A 166 27.21 43.37 -3.96
C LYS A 166 27.74 43.54 -5.38
N SER A 167 29.04 43.32 -5.61
CA SER A 167 29.63 43.35 -6.95
C SER A 167 29.05 42.27 -7.87
N LEU A 168 28.87 41.04 -7.36
CA LEU A 168 28.28 39.92 -8.10
C LEU A 168 26.81 40.16 -8.45
N LEU A 169 26.02 40.74 -7.55
CA LEU A 169 24.63 41.14 -7.82
C LEU A 169 24.56 42.25 -8.88
N ALA A 170 25.46 43.24 -8.84
CA ALA A 170 25.53 44.27 -9.88
C ALA A 170 25.87 43.68 -11.25
N LYS A 171 26.83 42.74 -11.30
CA LYS A 171 27.15 41.98 -12.53
C LYS A 171 25.99 41.13 -13.01
N ALA A 172 25.24 40.50 -12.11
CA ALA A 172 24.05 39.73 -12.46
C ALA A 172 22.94 40.63 -13.02
N ALA A 173 22.77 41.84 -12.46
CA ALA A 173 21.85 42.85 -12.98
C ALA A 173 22.27 43.38 -14.36
N ASP A 174 23.56 43.61 -14.58
CA ASP A 174 24.09 43.99 -15.90
C ASP A 174 23.90 42.86 -16.92
N PHE A 175 24.17 41.62 -16.53
CA PHE A 175 23.93 40.45 -17.37
C PHE A 175 22.45 40.32 -17.74
N ALA A 176 21.53 40.52 -16.80
CA ALA A 176 20.10 40.48 -17.08
C ALA A 176 19.61 41.60 -17.99
N ARG A 177 20.18 42.80 -17.86
CA ARG A 177 19.89 43.91 -18.79
C ARG A 177 20.44 43.66 -20.18
N ALA A 178 21.63 43.06 -20.28
CA ALA A 178 22.27 42.75 -21.56
C ALA A 178 21.63 41.53 -22.27
N ASN A 179 21.09 40.57 -21.51
CA ASN A 179 20.59 39.29 -22.04
C ASN A 179 19.13 39.03 -21.63
N PRO A 180 18.16 39.87 -22.05
CA PRO A 180 16.77 39.80 -21.56
C PRO A 180 16.02 38.50 -21.89
N ILE A 181 16.50 37.73 -22.87
CA ILE A 181 15.90 36.45 -23.32
C ILE A 181 16.59 35.24 -22.68
N ASP A 182 17.81 35.38 -22.18
CA ASP A 182 18.56 34.30 -21.53
C ASP A 182 18.15 34.17 -20.06
N LEU A 183 16.93 33.68 -19.85
CA LEU A 183 16.37 33.54 -18.51
C LEU A 183 17.18 32.56 -17.66
N ALA A 184 17.71 31.49 -18.25
CA ALA A 184 18.57 30.52 -17.55
C ALA A 184 19.89 31.16 -17.08
N GLY A 185 20.57 31.91 -17.95
CA GLY A 185 21.80 32.62 -17.60
C GLY A 185 21.56 33.70 -16.54
N GLN A 186 20.40 34.38 -16.58
CA GLN A 186 20.01 35.33 -15.54
C GLN A 186 19.82 34.64 -14.19
N GLN A 187 19.09 33.53 -14.15
CA GLN A 187 18.90 32.75 -12.91
C GLN A 187 20.23 32.28 -12.35
N GLU A 188 21.13 31.79 -13.19
CA GLU A 188 22.45 31.34 -12.78
C GLU A 188 23.31 32.49 -12.22
N ALA A 189 23.30 33.65 -12.86
CA ALA A 189 24.07 34.82 -12.42
C ALA A 189 23.61 35.32 -11.04
N TYR A 190 22.29 35.45 -10.82
CA TYR A 190 21.76 35.88 -9.52
C TYR A 190 21.87 34.79 -8.45
N LYS A 191 21.74 33.52 -8.81
CA LYS A 191 21.95 32.40 -7.89
C LYS A 191 23.40 32.32 -7.40
N LYS A 192 24.38 32.48 -8.29
CA LYS A 192 25.80 32.57 -7.91
C LYS A 192 26.06 33.70 -6.92
N ALA A 193 25.42 34.85 -7.13
CA ALA A 193 25.54 35.99 -6.23
C ALA A 193 24.88 35.71 -4.86
N LEU A 194 23.73 35.03 -4.84
CA LEU A 194 23.06 34.59 -3.61
C LEU A 194 23.90 33.57 -2.84
N ASP A 195 24.35 32.50 -3.49
CA ASP A 195 25.12 31.42 -2.87
C ASP A 195 26.40 31.96 -2.22
N PHE A 196 27.02 32.97 -2.85
CA PHE A 196 28.18 33.66 -2.30
C PHE A 196 27.85 34.56 -1.10
N ALA A 197 26.64 35.13 -1.05
CA ALA A 197 26.16 35.98 0.03
C ALA A 197 25.66 35.20 1.27
N VAL A 198 25.43 33.88 1.16
CA VAL A 198 24.94 33.05 2.27
C VAL A 198 25.94 33.06 3.44
N GLY A 199 25.45 33.42 4.63
CA GLY A 199 26.27 33.55 5.84
C GLY A 199 26.96 34.92 6.00
N SER A 200 26.80 35.84 5.05
CA SER A 200 27.17 37.25 5.21
C SER A 200 25.99 38.09 5.69
N SER A 201 26.25 39.33 6.11
CA SER A 201 25.22 40.31 6.47
C SER A 201 24.32 40.73 5.28
N TRP A 202 24.71 40.40 4.04
CA TRP A 202 23.98 40.74 2.81
C TRP A 202 23.12 39.60 2.24
N GLY A 203 23.13 38.41 2.87
CA GLY A 203 22.36 37.25 2.42
C GLY A 203 20.85 37.48 2.21
N PRO A 204 20.14 38.18 3.14
CA PRO A 204 18.72 38.47 2.96
C PRO A 204 18.40 39.36 1.75
N ASP A 205 19.24 40.37 1.47
CA ASP A 205 19.05 41.27 0.33
C ASP A 205 19.34 40.55 -1.00
N ALA A 206 20.40 39.73 -1.05
CA ALA A 206 20.70 38.89 -2.21
C ALA A 206 19.56 37.91 -2.53
N LYS A 207 18.91 37.35 -1.50
CA LYS A 207 17.75 36.48 -1.66
C LYS A 207 16.56 37.24 -2.25
N ARG A 208 16.28 38.45 -1.73
CA ARG A 208 15.19 39.30 -2.24
C ARG A 208 15.37 39.65 -3.72
N GLU A 209 16.59 39.96 -4.15
CA GLU A 209 16.89 40.25 -5.56
C GLU A 209 16.72 39.01 -6.46
N TYR A 210 17.19 37.84 -6.01
CA TYR A 210 17.00 36.58 -6.71
C TYR A 210 15.50 36.24 -6.88
N ASP A 211 14.73 36.32 -5.79
CA ASP A 211 13.28 36.07 -5.80
C ASP A 211 12.56 37.06 -6.73
N GLY A 212 12.98 38.33 -6.74
CA GLY A 212 12.44 39.36 -7.63
C GLY A 212 12.72 39.13 -9.12
N VAL A 213 13.85 38.48 -9.48
CA VAL A 213 14.13 38.05 -10.86
C VAL A 213 13.23 36.89 -11.26
N LEU A 214 13.08 35.89 -10.40
CA LEU A 214 12.19 34.75 -10.67
C LEU A 214 10.74 35.19 -10.89
N GLN A 215 10.25 36.17 -10.12
CA GLN A 215 8.91 36.70 -10.32
C GLN A 215 8.75 37.40 -11.68
N ARG A 216 9.72 38.23 -12.08
CA ARG A 216 9.70 38.89 -13.40
C ARG A 216 9.75 37.88 -14.55
N HIS A 217 10.48 36.78 -14.40
CA HIS A 217 10.48 35.69 -15.39
C HIS A 217 9.10 35.07 -15.53
N LYS A 218 8.41 34.78 -14.41
CA LYS A 218 7.04 34.23 -14.45
C LYS A 218 6.07 35.16 -15.19
N ASP A 219 6.10 36.46 -14.88
CA ASP A 219 5.21 37.44 -15.49
C ASP A 219 5.46 37.57 -17.00
N LEU A 220 6.73 37.55 -17.42
CA LEU A 220 7.12 37.57 -18.84
C LEU A 220 6.63 36.32 -19.59
N LEU A 221 6.86 35.14 -19.03
CA LEU A 221 6.41 33.88 -19.64
C LEU A 221 4.89 33.84 -19.76
N ALA A 222 4.15 34.26 -18.73
CA ALA A 222 2.69 34.31 -18.74
C ALA A 222 2.15 35.21 -19.87
N LYS A 223 2.73 36.40 -20.04
CA LYS A 223 2.37 37.33 -21.12
C LYS A 223 2.58 36.73 -22.51
N ASP A 224 3.72 36.06 -22.71
CA ASP A 224 4.06 35.49 -24.00
C ASP A 224 3.26 34.23 -24.33
N PHE A 225 2.87 33.47 -23.32
CA PHE A 225 1.93 32.37 -23.48
C PHE A 225 0.54 32.87 -23.91
N ASP A 226 0.02 33.93 -23.28
CA ASP A 226 -1.28 34.53 -23.66
C ASP A 226 -1.28 35.02 -25.13
N ALA A 227 -0.17 35.60 -25.59
CA ALA A 227 -0.02 36.01 -26.99
C ALA A 227 -0.09 34.81 -27.96
N ILE A 228 0.59 33.70 -27.64
CA ILE A 228 0.57 32.47 -28.45
C ILE A 228 -0.80 31.81 -28.44
N ASP A 229 -1.48 31.81 -27.30
CA ASP A 229 -2.84 31.24 -27.18
C ASP A 229 -3.82 32.01 -28.08
N LYS A 230 -3.75 33.34 -28.10
CA LYS A 230 -4.57 34.17 -29.00
C LYS A 230 -4.30 33.90 -30.48
N GLU A 231 -3.02 33.77 -30.86
CA GLU A 231 -2.62 33.51 -32.24
C GLU A 231 -3.03 32.11 -32.72
N THR A 232 -2.92 31.09 -31.84
CA THR A 232 -3.29 29.71 -32.18
C THR A 232 -4.80 29.47 -32.16
N ALA A 233 -5.56 30.14 -31.28
CA ALA A 233 -7.02 30.07 -31.28
C ALA A 233 -7.63 30.54 -32.61
N ALA A 234 -7.12 31.65 -33.17
CA ALA A 234 -7.61 32.19 -34.45
C ALA A 234 -7.38 31.24 -35.65
N ALA A 235 -6.36 30.38 -35.59
CA ALA A 235 -6.10 29.36 -36.60
C ALA A 235 -6.98 28.11 -36.39
N VAL A 236 -7.20 27.71 -35.13
CA VAL A 236 -8.11 26.62 -34.75
C VAL A 236 -9.55 26.90 -35.20
N ASP A 237 -10.04 28.12 -35.01
CA ASP A 237 -11.40 28.52 -35.43
C ASP A 237 -11.63 28.42 -36.94
N LYS A 238 -10.55 28.47 -37.74
CA LYS A 238 -10.57 28.31 -39.20
C LYS A 238 -10.25 26.90 -39.68
N GLU A 239 -10.08 25.96 -38.75
CA GLU A 239 -9.53 24.61 -38.99
C GLU A 239 -8.15 24.62 -39.68
N ASP A 240 -7.39 25.70 -39.52
CA ASP A 240 -6.00 25.80 -39.97
C ASP A 240 -5.05 25.21 -38.91
N PHE A 241 -5.28 23.93 -38.63
CA PHE A 241 -4.57 23.22 -37.57
C PHE A 241 -3.07 23.12 -37.82
N LYS A 242 -2.66 23.07 -39.09
CA LYS A 242 -1.25 23.09 -39.47
C LYS A 242 -0.60 24.42 -39.12
N ALA A 243 -1.22 25.56 -39.44
CA ALA A 243 -0.67 26.86 -39.05
C ALA A 243 -0.55 27.00 -37.52
N ALA A 244 -1.54 26.52 -36.76
CA ALA A 244 -1.49 26.52 -35.30
C ALA A 244 -0.34 25.66 -34.75
N MET A 245 -0.13 24.46 -35.32
CA MET A 245 0.97 23.56 -34.96
C MET A 245 2.34 24.17 -35.29
N ASP A 246 2.49 24.72 -36.50
CA ASP A 246 3.74 25.35 -36.95
C ASP A 246 4.08 26.57 -36.09
N ARG A 247 3.08 27.34 -35.63
CA ARG A 247 3.28 28.49 -34.76
C ARG A 247 3.80 28.13 -33.37
N LEU A 248 3.28 27.05 -32.78
CA LEU A 248 3.77 26.52 -31.51
C LEU A 248 5.20 26.00 -31.66
N GLU A 249 5.52 25.31 -32.76
CA GLU A 249 6.88 24.83 -33.02
C GLU A 249 7.88 25.99 -33.16
N GLN A 250 7.51 27.06 -33.86
CA GLN A 250 8.32 28.28 -33.99
C GLN A 250 8.54 29.00 -32.65
N ALA A 251 7.66 28.83 -31.67
CA ALA A 251 7.78 29.46 -30.36
C ALA A 251 8.73 28.73 -29.41
N LYS A 252 8.97 27.42 -29.61
CA LYS A 252 9.82 26.59 -28.73
C LYS A 252 11.22 27.14 -28.44
N PRO A 253 11.98 27.69 -29.40
CA PRO A 253 13.32 28.20 -29.12
C PRO A 253 13.35 29.59 -28.46
N LYS A 254 12.21 30.23 -28.21
CA LYS A 254 12.16 31.64 -27.73
C LYS A 254 12.85 31.83 -26.38
N TYR A 255 12.66 30.91 -25.43
CA TYR A 255 13.34 30.94 -24.14
C TYR A 255 14.01 29.59 -23.84
N ASN A 256 15.17 29.65 -23.19
CA ASN A 256 16.00 28.47 -22.85
C ASN A 256 15.72 27.92 -21.44
N VAL A 257 14.47 28.01 -20.97
CA VAL A 257 14.05 27.52 -19.65
C VAL A 257 12.99 26.43 -19.76
N GLY A 258 12.93 25.55 -18.76
CA GLY A 258 12.07 24.36 -18.78
C GLY A 258 10.58 24.72 -18.80
N GLU A 259 10.20 25.79 -18.09
CA GLU A 259 8.84 26.30 -17.97
C GLU A 259 8.26 26.74 -19.32
N TRP A 260 9.08 27.38 -20.16
CA TRP A 260 8.66 27.79 -21.50
C TRP A 260 8.44 26.59 -22.41
N ARG A 261 9.44 25.71 -22.53
CA ARG A 261 9.37 24.51 -23.39
C ARG A 261 8.21 23.60 -22.97
N GLY A 262 8.08 23.32 -21.68
CA GLY A 262 6.98 22.52 -21.14
C GLY A 262 5.60 23.14 -21.38
N GLY A 263 5.48 24.46 -21.26
CA GLY A 263 4.22 25.16 -21.53
C GLY A 263 3.83 25.19 -23.02
N ILE A 264 4.79 25.23 -23.94
CA ILE A 264 4.54 25.08 -25.39
C ILE A 264 4.15 23.64 -25.73
N ASP A 265 4.86 22.65 -25.19
CA ASP A 265 4.55 21.23 -25.42
C ASP A 265 3.15 20.85 -24.90
N LEU A 266 2.70 21.43 -23.77
CA LEU A 266 1.33 21.28 -23.28
C LEU A 266 0.31 21.82 -24.29
N ARG A 267 0.54 23.02 -24.85
CA ARG A 267 -0.34 23.61 -25.87
C ARG A 267 -0.39 22.79 -27.15
N THR A 268 0.75 22.24 -27.59
CA THR A 268 0.82 21.32 -28.73
C THR A 268 -0.03 20.06 -28.49
N ARG A 269 -0.01 19.51 -27.27
CA ARG A 269 -0.85 18.36 -26.90
C ARG A 269 -2.35 18.73 -26.91
N ASN A 270 -2.71 19.87 -26.32
CA ASN A 270 -4.11 20.34 -26.28
C ASN A 270 -4.65 20.59 -27.69
N LEU A 271 -3.85 21.18 -28.57
CA LEU A 271 -4.19 21.39 -29.97
C LEU A 271 -4.44 20.06 -30.69
N LYS A 272 -3.56 19.07 -30.54
CA LYS A 272 -3.78 17.72 -31.11
C LYS A 272 -5.07 17.08 -30.61
N ASN A 273 -5.38 17.22 -29.32
CA ASN A 273 -6.63 16.71 -28.75
C ASN A 273 -7.86 17.40 -29.36
N SER A 274 -7.79 18.70 -29.65
CA SER A 274 -8.85 19.43 -30.35
C SER A 274 -9.06 18.91 -31.77
N ILE A 275 -7.97 18.67 -32.52
CA ILE A 275 -8.03 18.11 -33.88
C ILE A 275 -8.71 16.73 -33.87
N TRP A 276 -8.38 15.87 -32.91
CA TRP A 276 -9.02 14.57 -32.74
C TRP A 276 -10.52 14.69 -32.49
N LYS A 277 -10.95 15.61 -31.60
CA LYS A 277 -12.37 15.87 -31.34
C LYS A 277 -13.12 16.32 -32.61
N THR A 278 -12.47 17.09 -33.47
CA THR A 278 -13.06 17.54 -34.75
C THR A 278 -13.08 16.41 -35.79
N LEU A 279 -12.09 15.52 -35.81
CA LEU A 279 -12.01 14.41 -36.76
C LEU A 279 -13.09 13.35 -36.51
N PHE A 280 -13.40 12.99 -35.26
CA PHE A 280 -14.27 11.84 -34.98
C PHE A 280 -15.66 11.95 -35.62
N PRO A 281 -16.40 13.07 -35.47
CA PRO A 281 -17.72 13.20 -36.12
C PRO A 281 -17.64 13.20 -37.65
N LEU A 282 -16.52 13.66 -38.22
CA LEU A 282 -16.28 13.63 -39.66
C LEU A 282 -16.03 12.21 -40.15
N ARG A 283 -15.19 11.45 -39.44
CA ARG A 283 -14.93 10.04 -39.72
C ARG A 283 -16.21 9.22 -39.71
N ASP A 284 -17.03 9.38 -38.67
CA ASP A 284 -18.26 8.61 -38.53
C ASP A 284 -19.25 8.96 -39.66
N LYS A 285 -19.40 10.25 -40.00
CA LYS A 285 -20.19 10.69 -41.17
C LYS A 285 -19.66 10.16 -42.49
N ALA A 286 -18.34 10.06 -42.67
CA ALA A 286 -17.74 9.54 -43.89
C ALA A 286 -17.98 8.03 -44.04
N VAL A 287 -17.88 7.28 -42.93
CA VAL A 287 -18.19 5.84 -42.91
C VAL A 287 -19.68 5.61 -43.19
N GLU A 288 -20.57 6.39 -42.59
CA GLU A 288 -22.02 6.34 -42.86
C GLU A 288 -22.34 6.69 -44.32
N ALA A 289 -21.74 7.76 -44.86
CA ALA A 289 -21.88 8.14 -46.26
C ALA A 289 -21.38 7.04 -47.21
N LYS A 290 -20.26 6.39 -46.88
CA LYS A 290 -19.71 5.27 -47.65
C LYS A 290 -20.63 4.05 -47.61
N ALA A 291 -21.16 3.70 -46.44
CA ALA A 291 -22.14 2.63 -46.28
C ALA A 291 -23.44 2.92 -47.06
N ALA A 292 -23.86 4.19 -47.13
CA ALA A 292 -25.00 4.67 -47.89
C ALA A 292 -24.71 4.88 -49.40
N LYS A 293 -23.49 4.56 -49.87
CA LYS A 293 -23.04 4.78 -51.26
C LYS A 293 -23.14 6.24 -51.73
N LYS A 294 -22.99 7.19 -50.81
CA LYS A 294 -22.95 8.63 -51.09
C LYS A 294 -21.50 9.09 -51.27
N ASP A 295 -20.87 8.67 -52.36
CA ASP A 295 -19.44 8.90 -52.60
C ASP A 295 -19.05 10.39 -52.66
N ALA A 296 -19.99 11.27 -53.04
CA ALA A 296 -19.79 12.72 -53.02
C ALA A 296 -19.64 13.28 -51.59
N ASP A 297 -20.38 12.74 -50.63
CA ASP A 297 -20.31 13.14 -49.21
C ASP A 297 -19.02 12.61 -48.58
N VAL A 298 -18.62 11.38 -48.90
CA VAL A 298 -17.33 10.80 -48.51
C VAL A 298 -16.18 11.67 -49.02
N LYS A 299 -16.21 12.02 -50.30
CA LYS A 299 -15.18 12.86 -50.92
C LYS A 299 -15.11 14.25 -50.26
N THR A 300 -16.25 14.86 -49.97
CA THR A 300 -16.31 16.18 -49.30
C THR A 300 -15.64 16.16 -47.94
N ILE A 301 -15.84 15.09 -47.16
CA ILE A 301 -15.23 14.95 -45.83
C ILE A 301 -13.73 14.67 -45.94
N VAL A 302 -13.32 13.79 -46.86
CA VAL A 302 -11.89 13.50 -47.13
C VAL A 302 -11.15 14.76 -47.56
N ASP A 303 -11.72 15.55 -48.48
CA ASP A 303 -11.12 16.80 -48.93
C ASP A 303 -10.99 17.83 -47.78
N ARG A 304 -11.97 17.91 -46.87
CA ARG A 304 -11.91 18.79 -45.68
C ARG A 304 -10.78 18.40 -44.72
N VAL A 305 -10.63 17.12 -44.42
CA VAL A 305 -9.55 16.62 -43.53
C VAL A 305 -8.19 16.74 -44.21
N ALA A 306 -8.10 16.51 -45.52
CA ALA A 306 -6.87 16.73 -46.29
C ALA A 306 -6.41 18.20 -46.25
N LYS A 307 -7.35 19.16 -46.25
CA LYS A 307 -7.05 20.60 -46.14
C LYS A 307 -6.34 20.97 -44.85
N TRP A 308 -6.48 20.18 -43.78
CA TRP A 308 -5.76 20.42 -42.53
C TRP A 308 -4.24 20.24 -42.66
N GLY A 309 -3.76 19.57 -43.72
CA GLY A 309 -2.32 19.43 -44.00
C GLY A 309 -1.56 18.55 -43.00
N LEU A 310 -2.26 17.66 -42.28
CA LEU A 310 -1.71 16.79 -41.24
C LEU A 310 -1.94 15.31 -41.64
N PRO A 311 -0.94 14.64 -42.26
CA PRO A 311 -1.10 13.33 -42.89
C PRO A 311 -1.59 12.21 -41.97
N GLU A 312 -1.29 12.30 -40.68
CA GLU A 312 -1.70 11.30 -39.69
C GLU A 312 -3.22 11.21 -39.51
N PHE A 313 -3.95 12.33 -39.65
CA PHE A 313 -5.40 12.39 -39.50
C PHE A 313 -6.11 12.00 -40.80
N SER A 314 -5.52 12.33 -41.96
CA SER A 314 -6.02 11.85 -43.26
C SER A 314 -5.94 10.33 -43.37
N ARG A 315 -4.80 9.75 -42.96
CA ARG A 315 -4.60 8.30 -42.95
C ARG A 315 -5.60 7.57 -42.05
N GLU A 316 -5.94 8.15 -40.92
CA GLU A 316 -6.95 7.59 -40.01
C GLU A 316 -8.33 7.54 -40.67
N LEU A 317 -8.73 8.61 -41.36
CA LEU A 317 -9.97 8.65 -42.12
C LEU A 317 -9.98 7.63 -43.27
N ASP A 318 -8.86 7.52 -44.00
CA ASP A 318 -8.72 6.56 -45.10
C ASP A 318 -8.82 5.10 -44.62
N ASN A 319 -8.20 4.78 -43.48
CA ASN A 319 -8.29 3.46 -42.86
C ASN A 319 -9.73 3.09 -42.49
N ALA A 320 -10.47 4.03 -41.90
CA ALA A 320 -11.87 3.83 -41.55
C ALA A 320 -12.75 3.58 -42.79
N LEU A 321 -12.43 4.23 -43.92
CA LEU A 321 -13.12 4.03 -45.18
C LEU A 321 -12.70 2.73 -45.88
N GLY A 322 -11.48 2.24 -45.69
CA GLY A 322 -10.95 1.03 -46.37
C GLY A 322 -11.54 -0.31 -45.93
N ALA A 323 -12.24 -0.38 -44.80
CA ALA A 323 -12.77 -1.61 -44.24
C ALA A 323 -14.18 -1.96 -44.76
N GLY A 324 -14.27 -2.77 -45.83
CA GLY A 324 -15.54 -3.41 -46.20
C GLY A 324 -15.50 -4.33 -47.42
N ALA A 325 -15.32 -5.65 -47.21
CA ALA A 325 -16.02 -6.76 -47.88
C ALA A 325 -15.43 -8.16 -47.51
N ALA A 326 -16.06 -8.87 -46.57
CA ALA A 326 -16.41 -10.32 -46.65
C ALA A 326 -16.81 -10.92 -45.27
N GLY A 327 -18.08 -11.34 -45.16
CA GLY A 327 -18.50 -12.46 -44.31
C GLY A 327 -19.02 -12.17 -42.90
N THR A 328 -20.32 -11.87 -42.77
CA THR A 328 -21.09 -11.96 -41.51
C THR A 328 -21.43 -13.42 -41.18
N PRO A 329 -21.39 -13.86 -39.91
CA PRO A 329 -22.38 -14.79 -39.38
C PRO A 329 -23.47 -13.98 -38.67
N THR A 330 -24.69 -14.21 -39.13
CA THR A 330 -25.92 -13.56 -38.70
C THR A 330 -26.20 -13.82 -37.22
N THR A 331 -26.29 -12.74 -36.43
CA THR A 331 -27.30 -12.66 -35.37
C THR A 331 -28.18 -11.46 -35.69
N THR A 332 -29.47 -11.75 -35.83
CA THR A 332 -30.55 -10.86 -36.19
C THR A 332 -30.62 -9.62 -35.29
N THR A 333 -30.53 -8.43 -35.88
CA THR A 333 -31.13 -7.21 -35.32
C THR A 333 -31.80 -6.40 -36.41
N LYS A 334 -32.97 -5.88 -36.05
CA LYS A 334 -33.96 -5.20 -36.88
C LYS A 334 -33.44 -3.88 -37.50
N THR A 335 -34.15 -3.46 -38.56
CA THR A 335 -34.11 -2.19 -39.30
C THR A 335 -34.03 -0.95 -38.39
N PRO A 336 -33.38 0.16 -38.82
CA PRO A 336 -33.15 1.33 -37.98
C PRO A 336 -34.45 2.12 -37.76
N THR A 337 -35.07 1.88 -36.61
CA THR A 337 -35.92 2.88 -35.94
C THR A 337 -35.71 2.85 -34.43
N ASP A 338 -34.63 2.21 -33.95
CA ASP A 338 -34.35 2.08 -32.53
C ASP A 338 -32.83 1.93 -32.32
N VAL A 339 -32.07 3.01 -32.42
CA VAL A 339 -30.80 3.05 -31.67
C VAL A 339 -31.20 3.40 -30.26
N SER A 340 -31.53 2.37 -29.49
CA SER A 340 -31.61 2.54 -28.05
C SER A 340 -30.25 3.07 -27.56
N PRO A 341 -30.24 4.10 -26.70
CA PRO A 341 -29.01 4.66 -26.14
C PRO A 341 -28.17 3.57 -25.48
N ALA A 342 -26.84 3.78 -25.34
CA ALA A 342 -25.95 2.86 -24.64
C ALA A 342 -26.66 2.28 -23.41
N SER A 343 -26.75 0.96 -23.35
CA SER A 343 -27.59 0.26 -22.39
C SER A 343 -27.28 0.74 -20.98
N ALA A 344 -28.29 0.67 -20.11
CA ALA A 344 -28.08 1.00 -18.70
C ALA A 344 -26.92 0.18 -18.09
N GLU A 345 -26.70 -1.05 -18.56
CA GLU A 345 -25.58 -1.91 -18.14
C GLU A 345 -24.21 -1.40 -18.63
N LEU A 346 -24.07 -0.96 -19.89
CA LEU A 346 -22.82 -0.38 -20.40
C LEU A 346 -22.45 0.92 -19.68
N LYS A 347 -23.43 1.77 -19.38
CA LYS A 347 -23.20 2.99 -18.58
C LYS A 347 -22.82 2.66 -17.14
N SER A 348 -23.46 1.67 -16.53
CA SER A 348 -23.13 1.19 -15.19
C SER A 348 -21.74 0.56 -15.14
N TYR A 349 -21.36 -0.17 -16.19
CA TYR A 349 -20.00 -0.68 -16.37
C TYR A 349 -18.97 0.45 -16.44
N GLU A 350 -19.23 1.49 -17.22
CA GLU A 350 -18.29 2.61 -17.39
C GLU A 350 -18.06 3.39 -16.08
N ILE A 351 -19.09 3.51 -15.22
CA ILE A 351 -18.95 4.08 -13.87
C ILE A 351 -18.03 3.21 -13.00
N ARG A 352 -18.24 1.88 -13.03
CA ARG A 352 -17.41 0.93 -12.28
C ARG A 352 -15.97 0.90 -12.78
N TRP A 353 -15.78 0.99 -14.10
CA TRP A 353 -14.46 1.10 -14.70
C TRP A 353 -13.74 2.36 -14.21
N ARG A 354 -14.42 3.51 -14.17
CA ARG A 354 -13.82 4.76 -13.63
C ARG A 354 -13.38 4.61 -12.17
N GLN A 355 -14.23 4.04 -11.31
CA GLN A 355 -13.88 3.78 -9.91
C GLN A 355 -12.67 2.84 -9.76
N ALA A 356 -12.62 1.78 -10.57
CA ALA A 356 -11.46 0.89 -10.61
C ALA A 356 -10.19 1.62 -11.08
N MET A 357 -10.30 2.50 -12.09
CA MET A 357 -9.16 3.27 -12.58
C MET A 357 -8.64 4.27 -11.56
N GLU A 358 -9.52 4.90 -10.76
CA GLU A 358 -9.10 5.76 -9.64
C GLU A 358 -8.16 5.01 -8.69
N LEU A 359 -8.54 3.78 -8.30
CA LEU A 359 -7.68 2.90 -7.49
C LEU A 359 -6.37 2.53 -8.20
N ALA A 360 -6.44 2.24 -9.51
CA ALA A 360 -5.26 1.91 -10.30
C ALA A 360 -4.28 3.09 -10.43
N THR A 361 -4.75 4.34 -10.47
CA THR A 361 -3.89 5.54 -10.48
C THR A 361 -3.13 5.74 -9.16
N LEU A 362 -3.64 5.14 -8.08
CA LEU A 362 -2.98 5.08 -6.76
C LEU A 362 -2.08 3.84 -6.62
N ARG A 363 -1.88 3.08 -7.72
CA ARG A 363 -1.19 1.78 -7.77
C ARG A 363 -1.85 0.69 -6.91
N ASN A 364 -3.10 0.89 -6.50
CA ASN A 364 -3.91 -0.13 -5.82
C ASN A 364 -4.59 -1.04 -6.86
N TYR A 365 -3.79 -1.86 -7.54
CA TYR A 365 -4.29 -2.74 -8.59
C TYR A 365 -5.17 -3.88 -8.05
N ASP A 366 -4.91 -4.37 -6.83
CA ASP A 366 -5.76 -5.38 -6.20
C ASP A 366 -7.16 -4.82 -5.90
N GLY A 367 -7.23 -3.60 -5.37
CA GLY A 367 -8.49 -2.88 -5.18
C GLY A 367 -9.20 -2.57 -6.50
N ALA A 368 -8.46 -2.19 -7.54
CA ALA A 368 -9.01 -1.95 -8.87
C ALA A 368 -9.63 -3.20 -9.49
N LEU A 369 -8.93 -4.34 -9.41
CA LEU A 369 -9.43 -5.65 -9.86
C LEU A 369 -10.66 -6.07 -9.06
N ALA A 370 -10.63 -5.91 -7.73
CA ALA A 370 -11.78 -6.21 -6.86
C ALA A 370 -13.00 -5.33 -7.18
N ALA A 371 -12.79 -4.04 -7.51
CA ALA A 371 -13.87 -3.14 -7.92
C ALA A 371 -14.52 -3.59 -9.24
N LEU A 372 -13.72 -4.08 -10.19
CA LEU A 372 -14.21 -4.68 -11.43
C LEU A 372 -14.91 -6.05 -11.17
N ASP A 373 -14.41 -6.86 -10.23
CA ASP A 373 -15.02 -8.14 -9.84
C ASP A 373 -16.40 -7.95 -9.20
N LYS A 374 -16.54 -7.00 -8.28
CA LYS A 374 -17.79 -6.74 -7.55
C LYS A 374 -18.96 -6.43 -8.49
N GLY A 375 -18.70 -5.83 -9.65
CA GLY A 375 -19.72 -5.54 -10.66
C GLY A 375 -19.94 -6.65 -11.69
N ALA A 376 -19.14 -7.71 -11.69
CA ALA A 376 -19.17 -8.72 -12.75
C ALA A 376 -20.44 -9.59 -12.74
N ALA A 377 -20.97 -9.86 -11.54
CA ALA A 377 -22.15 -10.70 -11.36
C ALA A 377 -23.45 -10.06 -11.87
N ASP A 378 -23.51 -8.72 -11.87
CA ASP A 378 -24.70 -7.97 -12.26
C ASP A 378 -24.83 -7.74 -13.77
N LEU A 379 -23.74 -7.93 -14.52
CA LEU A 379 -23.74 -7.74 -15.97
C LEU A 379 -24.42 -8.93 -16.63
N LYS A 380 -25.40 -8.68 -17.48
CA LYS A 380 -26.12 -9.70 -18.24
C LYS A 380 -25.72 -9.65 -19.70
N GLU A 381 -25.47 -8.46 -20.22
CA GLU A 381 -25.06 -8.20 -21.60
C GLU A 381 -23.68 -8.77 -21.96
N THR A 382 -23.60 -9.41 -23.12
CA THR A 382 -22.39 -10.05 -23.64
C THR A 382 -21.26 -9.04 -23.89
N ASP A 383 -21.59 -7.87 -24.43
CA ASP A 383 -20.61 -6.82 -24.75
C ASP A 383 -20.03 -6.18 -23.48
N SER A 384 -20.88 -5.95 -22.47
CA SER A 384 -20.46 -5.47 -21.15
C SER A 384 -19.53 -6.47 -20.44
N LYS A 385 -19.82 -7.77 -20.54
CA LYS A 385 -18.94 -8.84 -20.00
C LYS A 385 -17.60 -8.90 -20.73
N ALA A 386 -17.60 -8.75 -22.05
CA ALA A 386 -16.38 -8.75 -22.86
C ALA A 386 -15.50 -7.53 -22.55
N ALA A 387 -16.09 -6.34 -22.43
CA ALA A 387 -15.38 -5.12 -22.05
C ALA A 387 -14.74 -5.25 -20.65
N LEU A 388 -15.50 -5.78 -19.68
CA LEU A 388 -15.01 -6.06 -18.33
C LEU A 388 -13.83 -7.04 -18.32
N ALA A 389 -13.94 -8.14 -19.05
CA ALA A 389 -12.88 -9.15 -19.13
C ALA A 389 -11.59 -8.57 -19.73
N ALA A 390 -11.71 -7.74 -20.78
CA ALA A 390 -10.56 -7.06 -21.39
C ALA A 390 -9.86 -6.09 -20.43
N ASP A 391 -10.62 -5.30 -19.66
CA ASP A 391 -10.03 -4.36 -18.71
C ASP A 391 -9.40 -5.05 -17.49
N LYS A 392 -9.95 -6.20 -17.05
CA LYS A 392 -9.30 -7.03 -16.03
C LYS A 392 -7.97 -7.60 -16.50
N ASP A 393 -7.90 -8.10 -17.73
CA ASP A 393 -6.63 -8.59 -18.30
C ASP A 393 -5.60 -7.44 -18.39
N VAL A 394 -6.03 -6.25 -18.81
CA VAL A 394 -5.18 -5.05 -18.81
C VAL A 394 -4.64 -4.73 -17.42
N LEU A 395 -5.49 -4.63 -16.39
CA LEU A 395 -5.05 -4.31 -15.04
C LEU A 395 -4.16 -5.40 -14.44
N ALA A 396 -4.45 -6.67 -14.67
CA ALA A 396 -3.63 -7.78 -14.19
C ALA A 396 -2.22 -7.74 -14.81
N ARG A 397 -2.10 -7.40 -16.09
CA ARG A 397 -0.81 -7.23 -16.77
C ARG A 397 -0.04 -6.02 -16.26
N VAL A 398 -0.71 -4.88 -16.06
CA VAL A 398 -0.09 -3.70 -15.44
C VAL A 398 0.41 -4.03 -14.04
N GLN A 399 -0.36 -4.76 -13.24
CA GLN A 399 0.04 -5.18 -11.90
C GLN A 399 1.28 -6.08 -11.95
N ALA A 400 1.30 -7.06 -12.85
CA ALA A 400 2.46 -7.93 -13.03
C ALA A 400 3.71 -7.13 -13.44
N PHE A 401 3.56 -6.19 -14.39
CA PHE A 401 4.62 -5.29 -14.81
C PHE A 401 5.16 -4.43 -13.64
N TYR A 402 4.27 -3.86 -12.83
CA TYR A 402 4.65 -3.08 -11.66
C TYR A 402 5.43 -3.92 -10.64
N LYS A 403 4.97 -5.15 -10.34
CA LYS A 403 5.67 -6.09 -9.45
C LYS A 403 7.06 -6.43 -9.97
N ASP A 404 7.20 -6.65 -11.27
CA ASP A 404 8.50 -6.90 -11.92
C ASP A 404 9.44 -5.68 -11.80
N ALA A 405 8.91 -4.46 -11.96
CA ALA A 405 9.70 -3.24 -11.81
C ALA A 405 10.20 -3.05 -10.36
N LEU A 406 9.37 -3.36 -9.35
CA LEU A 406 9.79 -3.35 -7.95
C LEU A 406 10.86 -4.40 -7.66
N GLN A 407 10.75 -5.58 -8.27
CA GLN A 407 11.76 -6.61 -8.13
C GLN A 407 13.12 -6.14 -8.65
N VAL A 408 13.16 -5.39 -9.76
CA VAL A 408 14.40 -4.80 -10.29
C VAL A 408 15.05 -3.85 -9.27
N LEU A 409 14.27 -3.03 -8.57
CA LEU A 409 14.80 -2.15 -7.52
C LEU A 409 15.43 -2.95 -6.37
N SER A 410 14.76 -4.02 -5.91
CA SER A 410 15.27 -4.87 -4.83
C SER A 410 16.57 -5.61 -5.18
N LEU A 411 16.81 -5.84 -6.47
CA LEU A 411 17.98 -6.54 -7.00
C LEU A 411 19.08 -5.58 -7.50
N TRP A 412 18.88 -4.27 -7.40
CA TRP A 412 19.86 -3.29 -7.85
C TRP A 412 21.14 -3.38 -7.00
N LYS A 413 22.31 -3.21 -7.62
CA LYS A 413 23.57 -3.42 -6.90
C LYS A 413 23.87 -2.21 -6.02
N ARG A 414 24.28 -2.50 -4.78
CA ARG A 414 24.75 -1.47 -3.84
C ARG A 414 25.91 -0.67 -4.43
N ASN A 415 25.87 0.64 -4.20
CA ASN A 415 26.76 1.69 -4.71
C ASN A 415 26.74 1.90 -6.24
N GLU A 416 25.95 1.13 -6.98
CA GLU A 416 25.73 1.42 -8.40
C GLU A 416 24.81 2.63 -8.52
N LYS A 417 25.13 3.55 -9.44
CA LYS A 417 24.25 4.69 -9.72
C LYS A 417 22.93 4.18 -10.27
N ILE A 418 21.83 4.63 -9.69
CA ILE A 418 20.50 4.26 -10.13
C ILE A 418 19.80 5.50 -10.71
N PRO A 419 19.38 5.47 -11.99
CA PRO A 419 18.72 6.61 -12.61
C PRO A 419 17.24 6.65 -12.20
N LEU A 420 16.92 7.52 -11.27
CA LEU A 420 15.58 7.67 -10.71
C LEU A 420 14.97 9.01 -11.09
N GLU A 421 13.68 8.99 -11.35
CA GLU A 421 12.85 10.18 -11.45
C GLU A 421 11.67 9.98 -10.49
N SER A 422 11.45 10.97 -9.62
CA SER A 422 10.38 10.95 -8.62
C SER A 422 9.72 12.32 -8.49
N TYR A 423 8.53 12.38 -7.91
CA TYR A 423 7.87 13.63 -7.56
C TYR A 423 8.33 14.13 -6.19
N ASP A 424 8.69 15.41 -6.11
CA ASP A 424 8.96 16.09 -4.84
C ASP A 424 7.65 16.50 -4.13
N GLU A 425 7.77 17.18 -2.99
CA GLU A 425 6.62 17.71 -2.23
C GLU A 425 5.80 18.76 -2.99
N ASN A 426 6.31 19.26 -4.11
CA ASN A 426 5.69 20.27 -4.96
C ASN A 426 5.24 19.71 -6.32
N LEU A 427 5.24 18.38 -6.52
CA LEU A 427 4.96 17.72 -7.79
C LEU A 427 5.93 18.06 -8.93
N ASN A 428 7.12 18.58 -8.61
CA ASN A 428 8.19 18.71 -9.59
C ASN A 428 8.91 17.39 -9.75
N TYR A 429 9.48 17.19 -10.93
CA TYR A 429 10.36 16.05 -11.18
C TYR A 429 11.71 16.29 -10.51
N ASP A 430 12.03 15.45 -9.53
CA ASP A 430 13.39 15.27 -9.03
C ASP A 430 14.04 14.12 -9.80
N ARG A 431 15.12 14.43 -10.53
CA ARG A 431 15.92 13.43 -11.24
C ARG A 431 17.24 13.25 -10.52
N SER A 432 17.57 12.00 -10.23
CA SER A 432 18.83 11.66 -9.58
C SER A 432 19.50 10.44 -10.21
N GLU A 433 20.83 10.46 -10.17
CA GLU A 433 21.68 9.30 -10.47
C GLU A 433 22.59 9.03 -9.27
N ASP A 434 21.95 8.96 -8.11
CA ASP A 434 22.63 8.77 -6.83
C ASP A 434 23.06 7.30 -6.65
N PRO A 435 24.14 7.03 -5.90
CA PRO A 435 24.54 5.67 -5.56
C PRO A 435 23.44 4.95 -4.76
N PHE A 436 22.99 3.81 -5.25
CA PHE A 436 21.98 2.98 -4.58
C PHE A 436 22.52 2.37 -3.28
N LEU A 437 21.76 2.43 -2.19
CA LEU A 437 22.11 1.75 -0.94
C LEU A 437 21.32 0.45 -0.77
N ARG A 438 19.99 0.56 -0.83
CA ARG A 438 19.03 -0.54 -0.67
C ARG A 438 17.65 -0.10 -1.14
N ALA A 439 16.76 -1.06 -1.37
CA ALA A 439 15.34 -0.80 -1.53
C ALA A 439 14.57 -1.75 -0.60
N ASP A 440 13.46 -1.28 -0.06
CA ASP A 440 12.45 -2.10 0.60
C ASP A 440 11.12 -1.98 -0.17
N ALA A 441 10.01 -2.44 0.41
CA ALA A 441 8.71 -2.42 -0.25
C ALA A 441 8.15 -1.00 -0.46
N GLU A 442 8.62 -0.02 0.30
CA GLU A 442 8.05 1.34 0.34
C GLU A 442 9.01 2.38 -0.21
N ARG A 443 10.33 2.19 -0.07
CA ARG A 443 11.34 3.21 -0.45
C ARG A 443 12.61 2.63 -1.06
N VAL A 444 13.27 3.48 -1.84
CA VAL A 444 14.65 3.30 -2.30
C VAL A 444 15.54 4.25 -1.52
N GLU A 445 16.58 3.74 -0.87
CA GLU A 445 17.61 4.56 -0.25
C GLU A 445 18.81 4.73 -1.17
N VAL A 446 19.23 5.98 -1.33
CA VAL A 446 20.40 6.38 -2.11
C VAL A 446 21.35 7.23 -1.27
N VAL A 447 22.57 7.45 -1.74
CA VAL A 447 23.50 8.41 -1.12
C VAL A 447 23.36 9.77 -1.80
N ARG A 448 22.79 10.74 -1.10
CA ARG A 448 22.65 12.13 -1.60
C ARG A 448 23.38 13.09 -0.68
N ALA A 449 24.24 13.93 -1.25
CA ALA A 449 25.08 14.87 -0.50
C ALA A 449 25.87 14.23 0.67
N GLY A 450 26.26 12.95 0.53
CA GLY A 450 27.04 12.22 1.54
C GLY A 450 26.22 11.57 2.66
N ALA A 451 24.89 11.65 2.63
CA ALA A 451 24.01 11.02 3.60
C ALA A 451 23.00 10.06 2.92
N PRO A 452 22.47 9.06 3.64
CA PRO A 452 21.33 8.28 3.17
C PRO A 452 20.12 9.19 2.92
N TYR A 453 19.50 9.04 1.76
CA TYR A 453 18.30 9.76 1.36
C TYR A 453 17.26 8.76 0.85
N ALA A 454 16.07 8.78 1.43
CA ALA A 454 14.98 7.88 1.07
C ALA A 454 14.09 8.52 -0.01
N ILE A 455 13.83 7.77 -1.07
CA ILE A 455 12.89 8.11 -2.13
C ILE A 455 11.72 7.13 -2.03
N GLU A 456 10.52 7.63 -1.79
CA GLU A 456 9.31 6.82 -1.73
C GLU A 456 9.00 6.20 -3.09
N ILE A 457 8.86 4.88 -3.15
CA ILE A 457 8.60 4.13 -4.39
C ILE A 457 7.28 4.58 -5.03
N SER A 458 6.28 4.87 -4.21
CA SER A 458 5.00 5.45 -4.63
C SER A 458 5.14 6.77 -5.40
N GLU A 459 6.19 7.53 -5.12
CA GLU A 459 6.45 8.84 -5.70
C GLU A 459 7.42 8.78 -6.88
N MET A 460 8.05 7.61 -7.12
CA MET A 460 8.81 7.37 -8.35
C MET A 460 7.88 7.43 -9.57
N THR A 461 8.33 8.00 -10.68
CA THR A 461 7.51 8.13 -11.87
C THR A 461 7.31 6.78 -12.57
N SER A 462 6.13 6.58 -13.16
CA SER A 462 5.86 5.39 -13.99
C SER A 462 6.91 5.21 -15.10
N ARG A 463 7.41 6.32 -15.66
CA ARG A 463 8.50 6.33 -16.62
C ARG A 463 9.80 5.79 -16.05
N SER A 464 10.19 6.20 -14.85
CA SER A 464 11.43 5.73 -14.21
C SER A 464 11.37 4.21 -14.01
N LEU A 465 10.28 3.72 -13.42
CA LEU A 465 10.08 2.28 -13.19
C LEU A 465 10.06 1.47 -14.48
N ALA A 466 9.36 1.95 -15.52
CA ALA A 466 9.35 1.29 -16.82
C ALA A 466 10.73 1.28 -17.49
N THR A 467 11.49 2.37 -17.35
CA THR A 467 12.85 2.49 -17.89
C THR A 467 13.80 1.53 -17.19
N LEU A 468 13.74 1.41 -15.86
CA LEU A 468 14.58 0.51 -15.08
C LEU A 468 14.31 -0.95 -15.45
N LEU A 469 13.04 -1.34 -15.55
CA LEU A 469 12.69 -2.70 -15.95
C LEU A 469 13.17 -3.03 -17.36
N ARG A 470 13.00 -2.11 -18.32
CA ARG A 470 13.52 -2.28 -19.69
C ARG A 470 15.05 -2.35 -19.76
N ARG A 471 15.75 -1.61 -18.90
CA ARG A 471 17.22 -1.72 -18.79
C ARG A 471 17.66 -3.09 -18.27
N SER A 472 16.95 -3.65 -17.29
CA SER A 472 17.22 -5.00 -16.78
C SER A 472 16.76 -6.12 -17.72
N LYS A 473 15.67 -5.90 -18.47
CA LYS A 473 15.08 -6.85 -19.41
C LYS A 473 14.92 -6.18 -20.79
N PRO A 474 15.98 -6.14 -21.64
CA PRO A 474 15.94 -5.41 -22.91
C PRO A 474 15.01 -6.05 -23.96
N ASN A 475 14.70 -7.34 -23.86
CA ASN A 475 13.90 -8.10 -24.82
C ASN A 475 12.51 -8.45 -24.27
N LEU A 476 11.78 -7.45 -23.78
CA LEU A 476 10.41 -7.68 -23.30
C LEU A 476 9.47 -8.05 -24.47
N PRO A 477 8.60 -9.05 -24.29
CA PRO A 477 7.50 -9.34 -25.21
C PRO A 477 6.62 -8.10 -25.49
N GLU A 478 6.00 -8.06 -26.67
CA GLU A 478 5.11 -6.96 -27.06
C GLU A 478 3.97 -6.71 -26.07
N ALA A 479 3.44 -7.79 -25.45
CA ALA A 479 2.43 -7.69 -24.41
C ALA A 479 2.92 -6.93 -23.15
N ASP A 480 4.18 -7.11 -22.77
CA ASP A 480 4.79 -6.44 -21.60
C ASP A 480 5.18 -4.99 -21.93
N LEU A 481 5.61 -4.73 -23.17
CA LEU A 481 5.78 -3.37 -23.68
C LEU A 481 4.46 -2.60 -23.69
N ARG A 482 3.35 -3.27 -24.06
CA ARG A 482 2.01 -2.70 -23.98
C ARG A 482 1.58 -2.47 -22.53
N ALA A 483 1.86 -3.40 -21.62
CA ALA A 483 1.62 -3.24 -20.19
C ALA A 483 2.41 -2.06 -19.61
N ALA A 484 3.67 -1.87 -20.03
CA ALA A 484 4.49 -0.71 -19.67
C ALA A 484 3.85 0.61 -20.13
N ALA A 485 3.31 0.63 -21.36
CA ALA A 485 2.62 1.81 -21.87
C ALA A 485 1.32 2.09 -21.11
N LEU A 486 0.51 1.06 -20.85
CA LEU A 486 -0.71 1.16 -20.06
C LEU A 486 -0.43 1.63 -18.61
N PHE A 487 0.64 1.14 -18.00
CA PHE A 487 1.12 1.59 -16.70
C PHE A 487 1.41 3.10 -16.70
N CYS A 488 2.13 3.60 -17.71
CA CYS A 488 2.38 5.03 -17.86
C CYS A 488 1.09 5.84 -18.10
N LEU A 489 0.12 5.31 -18.85
CA LEU A 489 -1.15 6.00 -19.08
C LEU A 489 -1.99 6.14 -17.82
N LEU A 490 -2.01 5.11 -16.97
CA LEU A 490 -2.72 5.16 -15.68
C LEU A 490 -2.18 6.23 -14.74
N GLU A 491 -0.95 6.71 -14.96
CA GLU A 491 -0.34 7.80 -14.21
C GLU A 491 -0.27 9.13 -14.99
N GLY A 492 -0.91 9.22 -16.15
CA GLY A 492 -0.96 10.45 -16.97
C GLY A 492 0.30 10.71 -17.81
N GLU A 493 1.23 9.76 -17.90
CA GLU A 493 2.49 9.90 -18.63
C GLU A 493 2.40 9.44 -20.09
N MET A 494 1.68 10.22 -20.91
CA MET A 494 1.42 9.89 -22.31
C MET A 494 2.69 9.74 -23.16
N ASP A 495 3.73 10.56 -22.93
CA ASP A 495 4.96 10.48 -23.72
C ASP A 495 5.80 9.25 -23.37
N ALA A 496 5.83 8.87 -22.09
CA ALA A 496 6.45 7.63 -21.66
C ALA A 496 5.71 6.42 -22.26
N ALA A 497 4.37 6.46 -22.28
CA ALA A 497 3.57 5.41 -22.92
C ALA A 497 3.91 5.21 -24.40
N ARG A 498 4.02 6.31 -25.17
CA ARG A 498 4.42 6.26 -26.59
C ARG A 498 5.83 5.72 -26.80
N SER A 499 6.74 5.99 -25.85
CA SER A 499 8.12 5.46 -25.91
C SER A 499 8.24 3.98 -25.51
N ASN A 500 7.27 3.48 -24.75
CA ASN A 500 7.25 2.09 -24.28
C ASN A 500 6.56 1.15 -25.25
N PHE A 501 5.61 1.62 -26.06
CA PHE A 501 4.91 0.80 -27.02
C PHE A 501 4.75 1.52 -28.37
N THR A 502 5.34 0.93 -29.42
CA THR A 502 5.35 1.47 -30.80
C THR A 502 4.47 0.67 -31.77
N GLY A 503 3.66 -0.27 -31.27
CA GLY A 503 2.72 -1.04 -32.08
C GLY A 503 1.48 -0.23 -32.50
N PRO A 504 0.53 -0.85 -33.25
CA PRO A 504 -0.69 -0.19 -33.72
C PRO A 504 -1.50 0.43 -32.58
N ALA A 505 -2.02 1.64 -32.77
CA ALA A 505 -2.70 2.40 -31.72
C ALA A 505 -3.97 1.70 -31.20
N GLU A 506 -4.63 0.91 -32.05
CA GLU A 506 -5.85 0.16 -31.74
C GLU A 506 -5.62 -0.94 -30.70
N GLN A 507 -4.37 -1.31 -30.46
CA GLN A 507 -3.98 -2.32 -29.48
C GLN A 507 -4.05 -1.81 -28.03
N ILE A 508 -4.08 -0.49 -27.81
CA ILE A 508 -4.34 0.14 -26.51
C ILE A 508 -5.71 0.83 -26.59
N PRO A 509 -6.72 0.40 -25.81
CA PRO A 509 -8.05 1.01 -25.87
C PRO A 509 -8.00 2.52 -25.60
N TYR A 510 -8.63 3.31 -26.47
CA TYR A 510 -8.58 4.78 -26.42
C TYR A 510 -8.96 5.39 -25.06
N LYS A 511 -9.88 4.75 -24.32
CA LYS A 511 -10.28 5.19 -22.98
C LYS A 511 -9.11 5.36 -21.99
N TYR A 512 -8.03 4.60 -22.11
CA TYR A 512 -6.83 4.77 -21.27
C TYR A 512 -6.02 6.02 -21.66
N TRP A 513 -5.96 6.35 -22.96
CA TRP A 513 -5.38 7.62 -23.42
C TRP A 513 -6.21 8.82 -22.96
N ALA A 514 -7.54 8.72 -23.03
CA ALA A 514 -8.46 9.75 -22.55
C ALA A 514 -8.34 9.96 -21.03
N LEU A 515 -8.22 8.88 -20.26
CA LEU A 515 -7.96 8.93 -18.82
C LEU A 515 -6.62 9.62 -18.54
N ALA A 516 -5.54 9.24 -19.23
CA ALA A 516 -4.22 9.84 -19.07
C ALA A 516 -4.23 11.35 -19.31
N SER A 517 -4.97 11.83 -20.33
CA SER A 517 -5.14 13.26 -20.60
C SER A 517 -5.78 13.98 -19.43
N LYS A 518 -6.88 13.42 -18.88
CA LYS A 518 -7.58 14.01 -17.73
C LYS A 518 -6.69 14.08 -16.48
N ILE A 519 -5.89 13.05 -16.23
CA ILE A 519 -4.93 13.03 -15.10
C ILE A 519 -3.87 14.12 -15.29
N ALA A 520 -3.32 14.24 -16.51
CA ALA A 520 -2.33 15.26 -16.83
C ALA A 520 -2.91 16.68 -16.71
N GLU A 521 -4.14 16.90 -17.16
CA GLU A 521 -4.86 18.17 -17.04
C GLU A 521 -5.13 18.53 -15.56
N ALA A 522 -5.57 17.56 -14.75
CA ALA A 522 -5.83 17.77 -13.33
C ALA A 522 -4.56 18.21 -12.58
N ARG A 523 -3.41 17.55 -12.84
CA ARG A 523 -2.11 17.88 -12.23
C ARG A 523 -1.58 19.26 -12.66
N ALA A 524 -1.86 19.66 -13.90
CA ALA A 524 -1.44 20.95 -14.42
C ALA A 524 -2.34 22.12 -13.96
N SER A 525 -3.50 21.83 -13.34
CA SER A 525 -4.46 22.86 -12.94
C SER A 525 -4.00 23.64 -11.70
N THR A 526 -4.33 24.93 -11.61
CA THR A 526 -4.16 25.75 -10.39
C THR A 526 -5.38 25.69 -9.48
N SER A 527 -6.18 24.62 -9.58
CA SER A 527 -7.41 24.42 -8.83
C SER A 527 -7.15 24.36 -7.32
N ASP A 528 -8.16 24.66 -6.50
CA ASP A 528 -8.03 24.54 -5.04
C ASP A 528 -7.81 23.10 -4.60
N ALA A 529 -8.30 22.11 -5.38
CA ALA A 529 -7.99 20.71 -5.20
C ALA A 529 -6.47 20.44 -5.33
N ASN A 530 -5.81 21.00 -6.34
CA ASN A 530 -4.37 20.85 -6.53
C ASN A 530 -3.57 21.59 -5.43
N LYS A 531 -4.02 22.78 -5.00
CA LYS A 531 -3.39 23.47 -3.85
C LYS A 531 -3.51 22.65 -2.56
N ARG A 532 -4.66 22.01 -2.33
CA ARG A 532 -4.90 21.13 -1.19
C ARG A 532 -4.01 19.88 -1.23
N GLU A 533 -3.85 19.26 -2.41
CA GLU A 533 -2.90 18.16 -2.63
C GLU A 533 -1.46 18.57 -2.32
N LEU A 534 -1.00 19.73 -2.82
CA LEU A 534 0.35 20.24 -2.56
C LEU A 534 0.59 20.53 -1.08
N ALA A 535 -0.41 21.06 -0.37
CA ALA A 535 -0.33 21.26 1.08
C ALA A 535 -0.20 19.91 1.82
N ALA A 536 -1.02 18.92 1.45
CA ALA A 536 -0.94 17.58 2.02
C ALA A 536 0.43 16.94 1.77
N ARG A 537 0.99 17.07 0.56
CA ARG A 537 2.32 16.55 0.22
C ARG A 537 3.42 17.14 1.10
N ARG A 538 3.46 18.48 1.22
CA ARG A 538 4.45 19.14 2.09
C ARG A 538 4.37 18.66 3.53
N THR A 539 3.15 18.51 4.06
CA THR A 539 2.94 18.00 5.42
C THR A 539 3.37 16.53 5.54
N TYR A 540 3.08 15.69 4.54
CA TYR A 540 3.50 14.30 4.48
C TYR A 540 5.02 14.16 4.51
N PHE A 541 5.74 14.80 3.58
CA PHE A 541 7.19 14.72 3.52
C PHE A 541 7.86 15.31 4.77
N ALA A 542 7.30 16.38 5.35
CA ALA A 542 7.80 16.91 6.63
C ALA A 542 7.61 15.90 7.78
N ALA A 543 6.49 15.17 7.81
CA ALA A 543 6.23 14.12 8.80
C ALA A 543 7.19 12.93 8.61
N GLU A 544 7.36 12.45 7.37
CA GLU A 544 8.25 11.35 7.02
C GLU A 544 9.71 11.62 7.45
N HIS A 545 10.24 12.80 7.12
CA HIS A 545 11.58 13.20 7.51
C HIS A 545 11.74 13.32 9.04
N GLY A 546 10.72 13.84 9.74
CA GLY A 546 10.76 14.05 11.19
C GLY A 546 10.46 12.80 12.03
N TYR A 547 9.90 11.73 11.45
CA TYR A 547 9.45 10.59 12.24
C TYR A 547 10.62 9.74 12.79
N ALA A 548 11.70 9.63 12.02
CA ALA A 548 12.85 8.80 12.39
C ALA A 548 13.58 9.36 13.63
N ASP A 549 13.75 10.68 13.70
CA ASP A 549 14.41 11.38 14.81
C ASP A 549 13.43 11.60 15.98
N VAL A 550 13.77 11.07 17.16
CA VAL A 550 12.91 11.14 18.35
C VAL A 550 12.63 12.59 18.78
N LYS A 551 13.54 13.53 18.51
CA LYS A 551 13.37 14.95 18.84
C LYS A 551 12.25 15.60 18.02
N THR A 552 12.11 15.21 16.76
CA THR A 552 11.11 15.76 15.83
C THR A 552 9.89 14.86 15.67
N ARG A 553 9.94 13.61 16.15
CA ARG A 553 8.87 12.61 16.05
C ARG A 553 7.53 13.09 16.61
N ALA A 554 7.51 13.85 17.70
CA ALA A 554 6.26 14.37 18.26
C ALA A 554 5.53 15.30 17.27
N VAL A 555 6.27 16.13 16.54
CA VAL A 555 5.73 17.00 15.49
C VAL A 555 5.30 16.18 14.27
N ALA A 556 6.08 15.16 13.89
CA ALA A 556 5.71 14.24 12.81
C ALA A 556 4.37 13.53 13.10
N VAL A 557 4.15 13.05 14.33
CA VAL A 557 2.88 12.41 14.75
C VAL A 557 1.71 13.38 14.67
N GLN A 558 1.91 14.64 15.07
CA GLN A 558 0.91 15.68 14.91
C GLN A 558 0.58 15.92 13.42
N ASN A 559 1.59 16.00 12.56
CA ASN A 559 1.41 16.15 11.12
C ASN A 559 0.66 14.95 10.51
N TYR A 560 0.94 13.71 10.93
CA TYR A 560 0.18 12.53 10.49
C TYR A 560 -1.29 12.58 10.88
N ARG A 561 -1.62 13.13 12.06
CA ARG A 561 -3.02 13.38 12.43
C ARG A 561 -3.66 14.42 11.52
N GLU A 562 -2.98 15.55 11.32
CA GLU A 562 -3.46 16.62 10.44
C GLU A 562 -3.68 16.14 9.01
N LEU A 563 -2.84 15.24 8.49
CA LEU A 563 -3.05 14.60 7.19
C LEU A 563 -4.38 13.83 7.14
N LEU A 564 -4.67 13.03 8.16
CA LEU A 564 -5.91 12.24 8.20
C LEU A 564 -7.16 13.09 8.46
N THR A 565 -7.04 14.23 9.16
CA THR A 565 -8.18 15.08 9.53
C THR A 565 -8.43 16.21 8.55
N LEU A 566 -7.38 16.92 8.11
CA LEU A 566 -7.47 18.12 7.28
C LEU A 566 -7.33 17.82 5.79
N PHE A 567 -6.67 16.73 5.43
CA PHE A 567 -6.44 16.36 4.03
C PHE A 567 -7.05 15.01 3.61
N PRO A 568 -8.22 14.58 4.15
CA PRO A 568 -8.84 13.33 3.70
C PRO A 568 -9.20 13.43 2.21
N GLY A 569 -9.02 12.34 1.47
CA GLY A 569 -9.32 12.29 0.03
C GLY A 569 -8.25 12.88 -0.89
N THR A 570 -7.17 13.49 -0.36
CA THR A 570 -6.00 13.84 -1.19
C THR A 570 -5.27 12.58 -1.62
N ALA A 571 -4.69 12.58 -2.82
CA ALA A 571 -4.10 11.38 -3.42
C ALA A 571 -2.91 10.87 -2.59
N ILE A 572 -2.07 11.76 -2.09
CA ILE A 572 -0.96 11.41 -1.19
C ILE A 572 -1.47 10.76 0.11
N VAL A 573 -2.55 11.26 0.72
CA VAL A 573 -3.09 10.71 1.96
C VAL A 573 -3.78 9.37 1.73
N GLU A 574 -4.56 9.22 0.64
CA GLU A 574 -5.21 7.93 0.34
C GLU A 574 -4.18 6.84 0.05
N ARG A 575 -3.13 7.17 -0.71
CA ARG A 575 -2.07 6.22 -1.06
C ARG A 575 -1.31 5.73 0.17
N HIS A 576 -1.07 6.62 1.14
CA HIS A 576 -0.28 6.33 2.34
C HIS A 576 -1.14 6.16 3.62
N ARG A 577 -2.47 6.03 3.50
CA ARG A 577 -3.40 6.08 4.64
C ARG A 577 -3.05 5.07 5.73
N ALA A 578 -2.72 3.83 5.35
CA ALA A 578 -2.36 2.78 6.29
C ALA A 578 -1.03 3.08 7.02
N GLN A 579 -0.02 3.55 6.28
CA GLN A 579 1.29 3.92 6.82
C GLN A 579 1.18 5.13 7.76
N ILE A 580 0.47 6.17 7.34
CA ILE A 580 0.19 7.37 8.15
C ILE A 580 -0.51 6.97 9.45
N ALA A 581 -1.52 6.10 9.39
CA ALA A 581 -2.22 5.62 10.57
C ALA A 581 -1.32 4.78 11.49
N ALA A 582 -0.53 3.86 10.93
CA ALA A 582 0.40 3.02 11.69
C ALA A 582 1.47 3.87 12.41
N ARG A 583 2.06 4.86 11.72
CA ARG A 583 3.07 5.75 12.31
C ARG A 583 2.48 6.69 13.35
N ARG A 584 1.29 7.23 13.08
CA ARG A 584 0.50 7.99 14.06
C ARG A 584 0.27 7.17 15.31
N ASP A 585 -0.20 5.93 15.20
CA ASP A 585 -0.63 5.13 16.36
C ASP A 585 0.51 4.43 17.09
N GLY A 586 1.63 4.21 16.39
CA GLY A 586 2.81 3.50 16.90
C GLY A 586 3.76 4.34 17.74
N ALA A 587 3.65 5.67 17.72
CA ALA A 587 4.54 6.57 18.46
C ALA A 587 4.17 6.69 19.95
N ARG A 588 4.20 5.55 20.66
CA ARG A 588 3.82 5.43 22.07
C ARG A 588 5.00 5.36 23.03
N ASP A 589 6.20 5.15 22.49
CA ASP A 589 7.43 4.98 23.24
C ASP A 589 8.53 5.89 22.68
N TYR A 590 9.17 6.63 23.58
CA TYR A 590 10.21 7.62 23.29
C TYR A 590 11.40 7.39 24.20
N VAL A 591 12.59 7.34 23.60
CA VAL A 591 13.87 7.27 24.30
C VAL A 591 14.68 8.48 23.87
N PHE A 592 14.88 9.42 24.77
CA PHE A 592 15.66 10.62 24.54
C PHE A 592 17.07 10.41 25.08
N LEU A 593 18.06 10.56 24.20
CA LEU A 593 19.48 10.67 24.54
C LEU A 593 19.83 12.15 24.74
N ALA A 594 21.06 12.44 25.19
CA ALA A 594 21.48 13.81 25.47
C ALA A 594 21.31 14.77 24.27
N ASP A 595 21.44 14.28 23.03
CA ASP A 595 21.30 15.04 21.79
C ASP A 595 19.84 15.43 21.50
N ASP A 596 18.90 14.64 22.02
CA ASP A 596 17.47 14.78 21.75
C ASP A 596 16.77 15.71 22.75
N MET A 597 17.48 16.12 23.81
CA MET A 597 16.97 16.97 24.89
C MET A 597 17.34 18.44 24.69
N ASP A 598 16.50 19.32 25.21
CA ASP A 598 16.76 20.76 25.24
C ASP A 598 17.10 21.21 26.67
N GLY A 599 18.34 21.66 26.89
CA GLY A 599 18.79 22.23 28.17
C GLY A 599 18.70 23.75 28.20
N ALA A 600 18.43 24.31 29.38
CA ALA A 600 18.40 25.76 29.63
C ALA A 600 19.00 26.13 30.99
N GLY A 601 19.35 27.41 31.14
CA GLY A 601 19.94 27.94 32.37
C GLY A 601 21.42 27.55 32.52
N THR A 602 21.74 26.85 33.61
CA THR A 602 23.10 26.38 33.92
C THR A 602 23.37 24.96 33.41
N PHE A 603 22.38 24.27 32.83
CA PHE A 603 22.62 22.99 32.20
C PHE A 603 23.50 23.16 30.96
N ASN A 604 24.57 22.38 30.90
CA ASN A 604 25.46 22.31 29.75
C ASN A 604 25.62 20.86 29.30
N LYS A 605 25.59 20.62 27.99
CA LYS A 605 25.85 19.32 27.36
C LYS A 605 27.36 19.09 27.25
N SER A 606 28.05 19.15 28.39
CA SER A 606 29.50 18.97 28.51
C SER A 606 29.88 17.86 29.48
N GLY A 607 28.90 17.30 30.21
CA GLY A 607 29.11 16.18 31.11
C GLY A 607 29.37 14.89 30.32
N LYS A 608 30.25 14.05 30.87
CA LYS A 608 30.45 12.68 30.39
C LYS A 608 30.02 11.71 31.48
N GLN A 609 28.94 10.97 31.22
CA GLN A 609 28.57 9.82 32.00
C GLN A 609 29.62 8.71 31.78
N PRO A 610 30.19 8.10 32.84
CA PRO A 610 31.37 7.23 32.69
C PRO A 610 31.18 5.98 31.83
N LYS A 611 29.94 5.51 31.63
CA LYS A 611 29.60 4.27 30.91
C LYS A 611 28.96 4.51 29.54
N TYR A 612 28.31 5.64 29.33
CA TYR A 612 27.30 5.84 28.28
C TYR A 612 27.39 7.21 27.57
N GLY A 613 28.51 7.93 27.70
CA GLY A 613 28.77 9.08 26.86
C GLY A 613 28.19 10.40 27.39
N GLU A 614 27.62 11.22 26.50
CA GLU A 614 27.26 12.61 26.82
C GLU A 614 26.04 12.70 27.75
N CYS A 615 26.04 13.70 28.63
CA CYS A 615 24.91 14.02 29.49
C CYS A 615 24.81 15.53 29.73
N TRP A 616 23.62 15.99 30.06
CA TRP A 616 23.39 17.36 30.52
C TRP A 616 23.75 17.47 31.99
N THR A 617 24.58 18.44 32.36
CA THR A 617 24.99 18.67 33.76
C THR A 617 24.81 20.14 34.11
N SER A 618 24.19 20.42 35.26
CA SER A 618 24.15 21.79 35.79
C SER A 618 25.54 22.19 36.30
N ILE A 619 26.13 23.24 35.73
CA ILE A 619 27.52 23.63 36.03
C ILE A 619 27.66 24.63 37.18
N ALA A 620 26.55 25.19 37.67
CA ALA A 620 26.51 26.17 38.74
C ALA A 620 25.24 26.02 39.57
N ASP A 621 25.34 26.33 40.87
CA ASP A 621 24.16 26.44 41.72
C ASP A 621 23.34 27.64 41.23
N SER A 622 22.03 27.51 41.15
CA SER A 622 21.14 28.58 40.71
C SER A 622 20.21 29.01 41.83
N ASP A 623 19.75 30.26 41.82
CA ASP A 623 18.74 30.74 42.78
C ASP A 623 17.50 29.82 42.73
N PRO A 624 17.03 29.26 43.86
CA PRO A 624 15.83 28.42 43.91
C PRO A 624 14.59 29.09 43.29
N SER A 625 14.50 30.43 43.36
CA SER A 625 13.42 31.22 42.73
C SER A 625 13.50 31.26 41.20
N ARG A 626 14.68 30.96 40.63
CA ARG A 626 14.95 30.84 39.19
C ARG A 626 15.05 29.39 38.71
N GLY A 627 14.84 28.40 39.60
CA GLY A 627 14.96 26.98 39.31
C GLY A 627 14.07 26.51 38.15
N ALA A 628 12.92 27.16 37.93
CA ALA A 628 12.03 26.91 36.79
C ALA A 628 12.67 27.19 35.41
N HIS A 629 13.74 27.98 35.37
CA HIS A 629 14.48 28.34 34.16
C HIS A 629 15.78 27.53 33.99
N ASN A 630 16.14 26.68 34.96
CA ASN A 630 17.30 25.79 34.90
C ASN A 630 16.82 24.34 34.73
N TYR A 631 16.71 23.88 33.47
CA TYR A 631 16.06 22.61 33.17
C TYR A 631 16.68 21.83 32.02
N VAL A 632 16.28 20.56 31.93
CA VAL A 632 16.38 19.71 30.75
C VAL A 632 14.95 19.31 30.33
N ASN A 633 14.61 19.47 29.06
CA ASN A 633 13.26 19.29 28.52
C ASN A 633 13.23 18.23 27.41
N VAL A 634 12.13 17.48 27.36
CA VAL A 634 11.79 16.58 26.23
C VAL A 634 10.35 16.79 25.80
N LYS A 635 10.08 16.54 24.51
CA LYS A 635 8.75 16.63 23.89
C LYS A 635 8.33 15.29 23.33
N PHE A 636 7.14 14.83 23.68
CA PHE A 636 6.56 13.59 23.16
C PHE A 636 5.09 13.81 22.76
N TYR A 637 4.56 12.95 21.91
CA TYR A 637 3.13 12.99 21.58
C TYR A 637 2.35 12.08 22.54
N ALA A 638 1.38 12.65 23.25
CA ALA A 638 0.48 11.89 24.11
C ALA A 638 -0.84 11.58 23.39
N PHE A 639 -1.32 10.35 23.50
CA PHE A 639 -2.66 9.95 23.09
C PHE A 639 -3.66 10.11 24.24
N PRO A 640 -4.94 10.38 23.94
CA PRO A 640 -5.96 10.47 24.96
C PRO A 640 -6.15 9.07 25.57
N ASP A 641 -6.47 9.04 26.86
CA ASP A 641 -6.73 7.83 27.62
C ASP A 641 -5.58 6.81 27.76
N VAL A 642 -4.39 7.13 27.25
CA VAL A 642 -3.19 6.32 27.42
C VAL A 642 -2.43 6.78 28.66
N THR A 643 -2.02 5.82 29.49
CA THR A 643 -1.15 6.09 30.65
C THR A 643 0.29 5.99 30.22
N TYR A 644 1.07 7.04 30.47
CA TYR A 644 2.50 7.07 30.19
C TYR A 644 3.30 6.98 31.48
N GLN A 645 4.29 6.10 31.48
CA GLN A 645 5.33 6.06 32.50
C GLN A 645 6.55 6.83 32.00
N CYS A 646 7.20 7.56 32.90
CA CYS A 646 8.38 8.34 32.58
C CYS A 646 9.49 8.10 33.59
N TRP A 647 10.72 7.91 33.10
CA TRP A 647 11.90 7.79 33.92
C TRP A 647 13.02 8.65 33.38
N ALA A 648 13.77 9.27 34.29
CA ALA A 648 15.01 9.97 33.97
C ALA A 648 16.19 9.21 34.58
N TYR A 649 17.24 8.98 33.79
CA TYR A 649 18.51 8.44 34.29
C TYR A 649 19.40 9.59 34.72
N VAL A 650 19.57 9.72 36.04
CA VAL A 650 20.09 10.92 36.70
C VAL A 650 21.31 10.60 37.55
N GLY A 651 22.22 11.57 37.68
CA GLY A 651 23.47 11.38 38.42
C GLY A 651 23.89 12.59 39.25
N ALA A 652 24.51 12.31 40.41
CA ALA A 652 25.01 13.30 41.36
C ALA A 652 26.02 12.66 42.36
N CYS A 653 26.60 13.44 43.29
CA CYS A 653 27.60 12.96 44.27
C CYS A 653 27.07 12.72 45.69
N CYS A 654 26.02 13.42 46.13
CA CYS A 654 25.46 13.34 47.50
C CYS A 654 23.95 13.61 47.47
N ILE A 655 23.24 13.40 48.59
CA ILE A 655 21.78 13.56 48.66
C ILE A 655 21.35 15.00 48.32
N GLU A 656 22.05 16.00 48.86
CA GLU A 656 21.86 17.43 48.53
C GLU A 656 21.91 17.66 47.01
N THR A 657 22.94 17.18 46.33
CA THR A 657 23.08 17.35 44.87
C THR A 657 22.08 16.52 44.07
N PHE A 658 21.47 15.47 44.65
CA PHE A 658 20.37 14.71 44.02
C PHE A 658 19.00 15.42 44.14
N ALA A 659 18.92 16.58 44.79
CA ALA A 659 17.71 17.38 44.86
C ALA A 659 17.39 17.96 43.47
N ALA A 660 16.33 17.40 42.87
CA ALA A 660 15.75 17.89 41.63
C ALA A 660 14.24 17.77 41.69
N TYR A 661 13.59 18.51 40.83
CA TYR A 661 12.14 18.52 40.69
C TYR A 661 11.78 18.34 39.22
N TYR A 662 10.51 18.10 38.94
CA TYR A 662 10.02 17.99 37.59
C TYR A 662 8.67 18.69 37.39
N GLN A 663 8.45 19.07 36.14
CA GLN A 663 7.23 19.67 35.63
C GLN A 663 6.80 18.89 34.40
N ALA A 664 5.50 18.82 34.15
CA ALA A 664 4.98 18.21 32.94
C ALA A 664 3.67 18.90 32.53
N THR A 665 3.36 18.88 31.24
CA THR A 665 2.08 19.41 30.74
C THR A 665 0.91 18.75 31.45
N ASP A 666 -0.11 19.52 31.84
CA ASP A 666 -1.32 19.06 32.54
C ASP A 666 -1.05 18.40 33.92
N LEU A 667 0.17 18.49 34.46
CA LEU A 667 0.51 17.94 35.76
C LEU A 667 -0.12 18.80 36.86
N THR A 668 -0.79 18.15 37.80
CA THR A 668 -1.43 18.81 38.95
C THR A 668 -1.00 18.18 40.27
N TYR A 669 -1.04 18.98 41.34
CA TYR A 669 -0.79 18.52 42.70
C TYR A 669 -1.80 19.15 43.65
N THR A 670 -2.44 18.31 44.46
CA THR A 670 -3.42 18.76 45.45
C THR A 670 -2.74 18.96 46.80
N LYS A 671 -2.77 20.18 47.32
CA LYS A 671 -2.31 20.54 48.67
C LYS A 671 -3.51 20.95 49.51
N GLY A 672 -4.07 20.02 50.29
CA GLY A 672 -5.34 20.27 51.00
C GLY A 672 -6.51 20.37 50.03
N SER A 673 -7.20 21.51 49.97
CA SER A 673 -8.27 21.79 49.00
C SER A 673 -7.82 22.53 47.73
N GLU A 674 -6.55 22.94 47.66
CA GLU A 674 -6.00 23.70 46.53
C GLU A 674 -5.36 22.76 45.49
N VAL A 675 -5.69 22.94 44.22
CA VAL A 675 -5.09 22.21 43.09
C VAL A 675 -4.11 23.14 42.37
N LEU A 676 -2.82 22.85 42.50
CA LEU A 676 -1.75 23.59 41.82
C LEU A 676 -1.47 22.95 40.47
N LYS A 677 -1.32 23.78 39.42
CA LYS A 677 -0.80 23.35 38.11
C LYS A 677 0.72 23.45 38.08
N LEU A 678 1.37 22.39 37.59
CA LEU A 678 2.83 22.25 37.53
C LEU A 678 3.30 22.13 36.08
N ASP A 679 2.68 22.94 35.21
CA ASP A 679 3.04 23.03 33.81
C ASP A 679 4.50 23.50 33.63
N PRO A 680 5.15 23.13 32.52
CA PRO A 680 6.52 23.53 32.24
C PRO A 680 6.70 25.07 32.25
N GLY A 681 7.57 25.57 33.12
CA GLY A 681 7.81 27.00 33.32
C GLY A 681 6.97 27.65 34.43
N SER A 682 6.11 26.89 35.11
CA SER A 682 5.46 27.35 36.34
C SER A 682 6.48 27.49 37.49
N ASN A 683 6.11 28.17 38.58
CA ASN A 683 6.94 28.25 39.78
C ASN A 683 6.75 27.03 40.72
N ALA A 684 5.87 26.09 40.35
CA ALA A 684 5.59 24.88 41.11
C ALA A 684 6.21 23.66 40.42
N SER A 685 6.71 22.71 41.20
CA SER A 685 7.26 21.44 40.67
C SER A 685 7.12 20.31 41.69
N LEU A 686 7.19 19.06 41.22
CA LEU A 686 7.18 17.87 42.08
C LEU A 686 8.61 17.36 42.31
N PRO A 687 8.96 16.90 43.53
CA PRO A 687 10.29 16.38 43.79
C PRO A 687 10.52 15.07 43.02
N VAL A 688 11.71 14.94 42.43
CA VAL A 688 12.19 13.70 41.83
C VAL A 688 12.54 12.73 42.95
N ARG A 689 11.87 11.58 43.01
CA ARG A 689 12.10 10.59 44.07
C ARG A 689 13.34 9.75 43.75
N ASN A 690 14.29 9.70 44.67
CA ASN A 690 15.46 8.83 44.62
C ASN A 690 15.45 7.78 45.74
N SER A 691 16.11 6.64 45.50
CA SER A 691 16.09 5.48 46.42
C SER A 691 17.43 5.22 47.11
N ILE A 692 18.41 6.11 46.94
CA ILE A 692 19.77 5.91 47.44
C ILE A 692 19.88 6.32 48.90
N THR A 693 20.03 5.35 49.79
CA THR A 693 20.11 5.56 51.25
C THR A 693 21.53 5.66 51.79
N PHE A 694 22.55 5.32 51.00
CA PHE A 694 23.95 5.22 51.46
C PHE A 694 24.82 6.45 51.18
N LEU A 695 24.27 7.48 50.53
CA LEU A 695 25.02 8.72 50.24
C LEU A 695 25.10 9.63 51.47
N LYS A 696 26.16 10.43 51.53
CA LYS A 696 26.28 11.54 52.49
C LYS A 696 25.15 12.55 52.28
N LYS A 697 24.71 13.19 53.36
CA LYS A 697 23.55 14.08 53.34
C LYS A 697 23.86 15.36 52.58
N THR A 698 25.01 15.96 52.86
CA THR A 698 25.44 17.23 52.25
C THR A 698 26.75 17.06 51.49
N HIS A 699 27.01 17.93 50.53
CA HIS A 699 28.24 17.92 49.75
C HIS A 699 29.47 18.24 50.62
N ALA A 700 29.28 19.09 51.62
CA ALA A 700 30.31 19.46 52.59
C ALA A 700 30.89 18.26 53.36
N GLU A 701 30.11 17.18 53.53
CA GLU A 701 30.50 16.00 54.32
C GLU A 701 31.53 15.08 53.66
N HIS A 702 31.71 15.14 52.34
CA HIS A 702 32.66 14.26 51.65
C HIS A 702 33.78 14.99 50.91
N GLY A 703 33.63 16.29 50.64
CA GLY A 703 34.63 17.07 49.89
C GLY A 703 34.88 16.55 48.45
N GLY A 704 35.49 17.39 47.62
CA GLY A 704 35.75 17.11 46.19
C GLY A 704 34.77 17.84 45.24
N PRO A 705 34.90 17.65 43.91
CA PRO A 705 34.06 18.37 42.95
C PRO A 705 32.60 17.89 42.98
N LYS A 706 31.65 18.83 42.82
CA LYS A 706 30.21 18.56 42.60
C LYS A 706 29.98 17.94 41.21
N GLU A 707 30.36 16.68 41.04
CA GLU A 707 30.24 15.92 39.80
C GLU A 707 29.47 14.60 40.03
N ALA A 708 28.77 14.11 39.01
CA ALA A 708 27.95 12.89 39.12
C ALA A 708 28.81 11.62 39.29
N LYS A 709 28.85 11.08 40.52
CA LYS A 709 29.56 9.83 40.86
C LYS A 709 28.64 8.62 40.92
N THR A 710 27.37 8.83 41.28
CA THR A 710 26.36 7.78 41.36
C THR A 710 25.26 8.09 40.35
N TRP A 711 24.71 7.05 39.71
CA TRP A 711 23.68 7.15 38.68
C TRP A 711 22.54 6.18 38.97
N GLN A 712 21.30 6.58 38.73
CA GLN A 712 20.12 5.75 38.91
C GLN A 712 18.97 6.20 38.01
N TRP A 713 17.98 5.33 37.83
CA TRP A 713 16.68 5.72 37.31
C TRP A 713 15.82 6.37 38.38
N ALA A 714 15.23 7.51 38.07
CA ALA A 714 14.22 8.17 38.87
C ALA A 714 12.89 8.20 38.11
N GLU A 715 11.81 7.80 38.78
CA GLU A 715 10.46 7.82 38.21
C GLU A 715 9.88 9.24 38.26
N LEU A 716 9.36 9.71 37.12
CA LEU A 716 8.61 10.96 36.98
C LEU A 716 7.14 10.60 36.73
N LYS A 717 6.28 10.81 37.72
CA LYS A 717 4.86 10.46 37.58
C LYS A 717 4.15 11.47 36.69
N LEU A 718 3.68 11.01 35.54
CA LEU A 718 2.91 11.81 34.59
C LEU A 718 1.40 11.68 34.87
N PRO A 719 0.61 12.73 34.58
CA PRO A 719 -0.84 12.64 34.64
C PRO A 719 -1.39 11.78 33.49
N LYS A 720 -2.64 11.35 33.61
CA LYS A 720 -3.40 10.87 32.45
C LYS A 720 -3.76 12.08 31.59
N PHE A 721 -3.37 12.07 30.32
CA PHE A 721 -3.59 13.20 29.42
C PHE A 721 -5.01 13.16 28.84
N PRO A 722 -5.85 14.19 29.09
CA PRO A 722 -7.22 14.20 28.59
C PRO A 722 -7.29 14.52 27.09
N GLN A 723 -6.34 15.29 26.58
CA GLN A 723 -6.27 15.69 25.17
C GLN A 723 -5.00 15.16 24.52
N ALA A 724 -5.16 14.66 23.29
CA ALA A 724 -4.06 14.29 22.43
C ALA A 724 -3.21 15.52 22.10
N GLY A 725 -1.90 15.36 22.00
CA GLY A 725 -1.04 16.46 21.57
C GLY A 725 0.40 16.31 22.02
N ILE A 726 1.22 17.29 21.63
CA ILE A 726 2.60 17.38 22.10
C ILE A 726 2.59 17.80 23.57
N LYS A 727 3.28 17.02 24.40
CA LYS A 727 3.44 17.24 25.83
C LYS A 727 4.92 17.39 26.15
N ASP A 728 5.20 18.22 27.14
CA ASP A 728 6.55 18.55 27.61
C ASP A 728 6.77 17.93 28.99
N VAL A 729 7.98 17.42 29.23
CA VAL A 729 8.47 17.01 30.55
C VAL A 729 9.79 17.73 30.81
N ARG A 730 9.86 18.47 31.91
CA ARG A 730 11.07 19.17 32.37
C ARG A 730 11.59 18.59 33.66
N VAL A 731 12.89 18.32 33.72
CA VAL A 731 13.63 18.09 34.96
C VAL A 731 14.34 19.39 35.31
N VAL A 732 14.10 19.91 36.51
CA VAL A 732 14.65 21.17 37.02
C VAL A 732 15.51 20.91 38.26
N THR A 733 16.52 21.73 38.48
CA THR A 733 17.36 21.68 39.68
C THR A 733 17.93 23.05 39.99
N ASP A 734 18.25 23.30 41.25
CA ASP A 734 19.03 24.44 41.70
C ASP A 734 20.48 24.06 42.07
N GLN A 735 20.83 22.78 41.97
CA GLN A 735 22.10 22.22 42.42
C GLN A 735 23.10 22.01 41.28
N LYS A 736 24.30 22.56 41.44
CA LYS A 736 25.46 22.22 40.62
C LYS A 736 25.77 20.73 40.72
N GLY A 737 26.05 20.10 39.59
CA GLY A 737 26.50 18.72 39.49
C GLY A 737 25.38 17.70 39.29
N TYR A 738 24.10 18.12 39.38
CA TYR A 738 22.99 17.27 38.97
C TYR A 738 23.03 17.07 37.45
N SER A 739 22.94 15.80 37.05
CA SER A 739 23.13 15.37 35.66
C SER A 739 21.98 14.52 35.17
N VAL A 740 21.62 14.64 33.89
CA VAL A 740 20.59 13.86 33.20
C VAL A 740 21.18 13.29 31.91
N ALA A 741 21.13 11.96 31.75
CA ALA A 741 21.68 11.28 30.57
C ALA A 741 20.60 10.71 29.64
N PHE A 742 19.52 10.15 30.21
CA PHE A 742 18.41 9.59 29.45
C PHE A 742 17.08 10.05 30.04
N ILE A 743 16.08 10.23 29.17
CA ILE A 743 14.68 10.32 29.58
C ILE A 743 13.90 9.35 28.71
N VAL A 744 13.09 8.50 29.32
CA VAL A 744 12.24 7.53 28.62
C VAL A 744 10.80 7.81 28.99
N VAL A 745 9.97 8.02 27.97
CA VAL A 745 8.52 8.17 28.10
C VAL A 745 7.89 7.01 27.35
N SER A 746 7.11 6.19 28.03
CA SER A 746 6.62 4.93 27.46
C SER A 746 5.21 4.61 27.93
N ALA A 747 4.36 4.21 27.00
CA ALA A 747 3.03 3.68 27.30
C ALA A 747 3.00 2.14 27.35
N SER A 748 4.02 1.48 26.79
CA SER A 748 4.12 0.03 26.87
C SER A 748 4.82 -0.39 28.17
N ARG A 749 5.85 0.31 28.62
CA ARG A 749 6.74 -0.21 29.68
C ARG A 749 6.18 0.02 31.09
N GLY A 750 6.39 -0.99 31.95
CA GLY A 750 6.06 -0.95 33.38
C GLY A 750 7.24 -0.66 34.32
N ASN A 751 8.48 -0.73 33.81
CA ASN A 751 9.72 -0.61 34.59
C ASN A 751 10.75 0.26 33.86
N PRO A 752 11.70 0.92 34.56
CA PRO A 752 12.77 1.66 33.92
C PRO A 752 13.70 0.74 33.09
N PRO A 753 14.41 1.27 32.08
CA PRO A 753 15.31 0.47 31.24
C PRO A 753 16.46 -0.20 31.99
N ASN A 754 16.83 -1.40 31.54
CA ASN A 754 17.95 -2.15 32.12
C ASN A 754 19.31 -1.76 31.48
N GLU A 755 20.40 -2.27 32.06
CA GLU A 755 21.76 -1.92 31.61
C GLU A 755 22.07 -2.37 30.17
N GLY A 756 21.50 -3.50 29.72
CA GLY A 756 21.69 -4.00 28.36
C GLY A 756 21.00 -3.09 27.32
N GLU A 757 19.79 -2.63 27.62
CA GLU A 757 19.05 -1.68 26.77
C GLU A 757 19.80 -0.36 26.63
N MET A 758 20.25 0.24 27.76
CA MET A 758 21.01 1.49 27.74
C MET A 758 22.31 1.38 26.92
N ARG A 759 23.00 0.22 26.98
CA ARG A 759 24.21 -0.02 26.17
C ARG A 759 23.91 -0.06 24.67
N SER A 760 22.73 -0.54 24.28
CA SER A 760 22.34 -0.62 22.87
C SER A 760 22.11 0.75 22.24
N TRP A 761 21.70 1.75 23.02
CA TRP A 761 21.37 3.10 22.52
C TRP A 761 22.57 4.00 22.26
N VAL A 762 23.69 3.75 22.95
CA VAL A 762 24.85 4.66 22.99
C VAL A 762 25.97 4.23 22.02
N ARG A 763 25.84 3.04 21.42
CA ARG A 763 26.85 2.53 20.49
C ARG A 763 26.92 3.46 19.27
N LYS A 764 27.99 4.28 19.19
CA LYS A 764 28.24 5.15 18.03
C LYS A 764 28.32 4.29 16.76
N PRO A 765 27.70 4.71 15.64
CA PRO A 765 28.17 4.30 14.33
C PRO A 765 29.60 4.83 14.15
N ASP A 766 30.54 4.00 13.73
CA ASP A 766 31.89 4.46 13.43
C ASP A 766 31.85 5.52 12.31
N PRO A 767 32.60 6.64 12.44
CA PRO A 767 32.78 7.58 11.34
C PRO A 767 33.72 6.93 10.32
N VAL A 768 33.15 6.43 9.22
CA VAL A 768 33.83 6.03 7.98
C VAL A 768 35.20 5.37 8.20
N ALA A 769 35.19 4.15 8.73
CA ALA A 769 36.29 3.22 8.56
C ALA A 769 35.73 1.90 8.03
N VAL A 770 36.28 1.46 6.91
CA VAL A 770 36.07 0.15 6.30
C VAL A 770 36.36 -0.92 7.34
N VAL A 771 35.31 -1.50 7.92
CA VAL A 771 35.37 -2.77 8.64
C VAL A 771 34.34 -3.68 7.98
N GLU A 772 34.85 -4.78 7.42
CA GLU A 772 34.07 -5.94 7.03
C GLU A 772 33.35 -6.49 8.28
N GLU A 773 32.21 -5.92 8.63
CA GLU A 773 31.24 -6.67 9.41
C GLU A 773 30.60 -7.68 8.47
N LYS A 774 30.88 -8.97 8.73
CA LYS A 774 30.02 -10.07 8.29
C LYS A 774 28.59 -9.75 8.74
N SER A 775 27.83 -9.16 7.82
CA SER A 775 26.40 -8.98 7.99
C SER A 775 25.78 -10.36 8.14
N THR A 776 25.32 -10.65 9.35
CA THR A 776 24.12 -11.47 9.49
C THR A 776 23.04 -10.80 8.65
N PRO A 777 22.35 -11.52 7.75
CA PRO A 777 21.31 -10.93 6.92
C PRO A 777 20.26 -10.31 7.83
N VAL A 778 20.05 -9.00 7.71
CA VAL A 778 18.81 -8.38 8.19
C VAL A 778 17.74 -8.93 7.27
N GLU A 779 16.96 -9.84 7.83
CA GLU A 779 15.80 -10.46 7.21
C GLU A 779 14.90 -9.33 6.68
N ALA A 780 14.76 -9.29 5.36
CA ALA A 780 13.79 -8.43 4.70
C ALA A 780 12.44 -8.71 5.37
N ALA A 781 11.74 -7.67 5.82
CA ALA A 781 10.33 -7.78 6.13
C ALA A 781 9.60 -8.09 4.80
N VAL A 782 9.56 -9.37 4.47
CA VAL A 782 8.56 -9.94 3.59
C VAL A 782 7.24 -9.52 4.23
N VAL A 783 6.39 -8.80 3.48
CA VAL A 783 4.96 -8.85 3.77
C VAL A 783 4.58 -10.30 3.50
N GLU A 784 4.79 -11.17 4.50
CA GLU A 784 4.28 -12.52 4.43
C GLU A 784 2.78 -12.35 4.29
N ALA A 785 2.23 -12.89 3.20
CA ALA A 785 0.81 -13.17 3.15
C ALA A 785 0.50 -13.95 4.43
N ARG A 786 -0.13 -13.29 5.41
CA ARG A 786 -0.46 -13.91 6.70
C ARG A 786 -1.15 -15.23 6.37
N ASP A 787 -0.56 -16.33 6.82
CA ASP A 787 -1.09 -17.66 6.54
C ASP A 787 -2.58 -17.65 6.93
N PRO A 788 -3.53 -17.77 5.98
CA PRO A 788 -4.95 -17.64 6.28
C PRO A 788 -5.43 -18.75 7.23
N SER A 789 -4.64 -19.80 7.41
CA SER A 789 -4.89 -20.86 8.38
C SER A 789 -4.46 -20.52 9.81
N LEU A 790 -3.69 -19.45 10.04
CA LEU A 790 -3.34 -18.97 11.37
C LEU A 790 -4.57 -18.29 12.00
N ILE A 791 -5.11 -18.90 13.05
CA ILE A 791 -6.34 -18.44 13.71
C ILE A 791 -6.12 -17.89 15.12
N GLY A 792 -4.92 -18.05 15.67
CA GLY A 792 -4.50 -17.40 16.91
C GLY A 792 -2.98 -17.33 16.99
N HIS A 793 -2.43 -16.18 17.34
CA HIS A 793 -0.99 -15.98 17.56
C HIS A 793 -0.74 -15.03 18.73
N TRP A 794 -0.42 -15.58 19.89
CA TRP A 794 -0.02 -14.81 21.05
C TRP A 794 1.49 -14.84 21.17
N LYS A 795 2.13 -13.75 20.72
CA LYS A 795 3.58 -13.58 20.84
C LYS A 795 4.01 -13.44 22.30
N LEU A 796 3.14 -12.84 23.13
CA LEU A 796 3.38 -12.57 24.55
C LEU A 796 4.49 -11.54 24.83
N ASP A 797 4.86 -10.77 23.80
CA ASP A 797 5.80 -9.65 23.83
C ASP A 797 5.24 -8.42 24.56
N GLU A 798 3.92 -8.34 24.68
CA GLU A 798 3.26 -7.14 25.16
C GLU A 798 3.51 -6.92 26.64
N LEU A 799 3.65 -5.65 26.99
CA LEU A 799 3.78 -5.19 28.35
C LEU A 799 2.38 -4.75 28.81
N GLY A 800 1.69 -5.62 29.55
CA GLY A 800 0.32 -5.39 30.03
C GLY A 800 -0.44 -6.67 30.39
N ALA A 801 -1.68 -6.53 30.85
CA ALA A 801 -2.56 -7.64 31.23
C ALA A 801 -3.23 -8.35 30.04
N THR A 802 -3.03 -7.85 28.82
CA THR A 802 -3.59 -8.44 27.59
C THR A 802 -2.52 -9.24 26.87
N ALA A 803 -2.85 -10.45 26.43
CA ALA A 803 -2.08 -11.21 25.45
C ALA A 803 -2.69 -10.93 24.07
N ILE A 804 -2.05 -10.10 23.26
CA ILE A 804 -2.63 -9.67 21.98
C ILE A 804 -2.56 -10.82 20.97
N ASP A 805 -3.66 -11.04 20.25
CA ASP A 805 -3.69 -11.94 19.10
C ASP A 805 -3.18 -11.24 17.83
N ALA A 806 -1.99 -11.62 17.38
CA ALA A 806 -1.34 -11.10 16.18
C ALA A 806 -1.82 -11.76 14.87
N SER A 807 -2.68 -12.79 14.94
CA SER A 807 -3.20 -13.49 13.74
C SER A 807 -4.11 -12.61 12.88
N GLY A 808 -4.72 -11.58 13.47
CA GLY A 808 -5.76 -10.76 12.84
C GLY A 808 -7.16 -11.38 12.92
N LYS A 809 -7.39 -12.30 13.87
CA LYS A 809 -8.70 -12.90 14.17
C LYS A 809 -9.32 -12.43 15.49
N ASP A 810 -8.72 -11.41 16.12
CA ASP A 810 -9.18 -10.75 17.35
C ASP A 810 -9.39 -11.68 18.56
N ASN A 811 -8.68 -12.80 18.64
CA ASN A 811 -8.75 -13.74 19.77
C ASN A 811 -7.83 -13.34 20.94
N SER A 812 -7.75 -12.04 21.27
CA SER A 812 -6.84 -11.56 22.31
C SER A 812 -7.18 -12.13 23.69
N GLY A 813 -6.19 -12.68 24.38
CA GLY A 813 -6.31 -13.27 25.70
C GLY A 813 -6.10 -12.27 26.84
N VAL A 814 -6.44 -12.70 28.06
CA VAL A 814 -6.26 -11.92 29.29
C VAL A 814 -5.43 -12.70 30.30
N LEU A 815 -4.45 -12.04 30.90
CA LEU A 815 -3.65 -12.60 31.99
C LEU A 815 -4.52 -12.66 33.25
N VAL A 816 -4.65 -13.85 33.84
CA VAL A 816 -5.44 -14.11 35.04
C VAL A 816 -4.51 -14.43 36.20
N ASN A 817 -4.72 -13.77 37.34
CA ASN A 817 -3.85 -13.80 38.51
C ASN A 817 -2.41 -13.31 38.26
N GLU A 818 -2.26 -12.41 37.28
CA GLU A 818 -1.02 -11.65 37.02
C GLU A 818 0.26 -12.52 36.86
N PRO A 819 0.31 -13.49 35.93
CA PRO A 819 1.57 -14.13 35.56
C PRO A 819 2.60 -13.08 35.12
N SER A 820 3.86 -13.30 35.50
CA SER A 820 4.91 -12.30 35.34
C SER A 820 5.42 -12.27 33.90
N ARG A 821 5.59 -11.09 33.31
CA ARG A 821 6.24 -10.92 32.00
C ARG A 821 7.74 -11.07 32.17
N VAL A 822 8.36 -11.93 31.36
CA VAL A 822 9.80 -12.23 31.42
C VAL A 822 10.39 -12.26 30.01
N PRO A 823 11.72 -12.11 29.84
CA PRO A 823 12.35 -12.37 28.56
C PRO A 823 12.11 -13.82 28.11
N GLY A 824 11.59 -13.94 26.89
CA GLY A 824 11.24 -15.20 26.24
C GLY A 824 12.38 -15.79 25.42
N LYS A 825 12.03 -16.81 24.63
CA LYS A 825 12.88 -17.33 23.57
C LYS A 825 12.92 -16.38 22.37
N ASN A 826 11.78 -15.76 22.05
CA ASN A 826 11.58 -14.86 20.91
C ASN A 826 10.96 -13.54 21.39
N GLY A 827 11.72 -12.71 22.11
CA GLY A 827 11.20 -11.45 22.64
C GLY A 827 10.75 -11.58 24.10
N GLY A 828 9.48 -11.28 24.37
CA GLY A 828 8.84 -11.38 25.69
C GLY A 828 8.02 -12.66 25.86
N ALA A 829 7.78 -13.07 27.10
CA ALA A 829 7.08 -14.30 27.45
C ALA A 829 6.31 -14.15 28.76
N VAL A 830 5.49 -15.16 29.08
CA VAL A 830 4.73 -15.23 30.32
C VAL A 830 5.29 -16.33 31.22
N ALA A 831 5.64 -15.98 32.45
CA ALA A 831 6.06 -16.90 33.50
C ALA A 831 4.86 -17.33 34.36
N LEU A 832 4.68 -18.64 34.44
CA LEU A 832 3.63 -19.35 35.15
C LEU A 832 4.21 -19.93 36.45
N ASP A 833 3.39 -19.96 37.51
CA ASP A 833 3.87 -20.25 38.87
C ASP A 833 3.51 -21.65 39.40
N GLY A 834 2.90 -22.49 38.56
CA GLY A 834 2.44 -23.83 38.94
C GLY A 834 1.24 -23.87 39.89
N LYS A 835 0.54 -22.75 40.11
CA LYS A 835 -0.60 -22.68 41.03
C LYS A 835 -1.88 -22.25 40.35
N ASP A 836 -1.98 -20.98 39.97
CA ASP A 836 -3.22 -20.36 39.50
C ASP A 836 -3.01 -19.20 38.52
N ARG A 837 -1.77 -18.93 38.08
CA ARG A 837 -1.49 -17.90 37.08
C ARG A 837 -1.53 -18.48 35.66
N TYR A 838 -2.31 -17.85 34.78
CA TYR A 838 -2.52 -18.34 33.43
C TYR A 838 -2.97 -17.24 32.46
N VAL A 839 -3.10 -17.56 31.18
CA VAL A 839 -3.76 -16.70 30.19
C VAL A 839 -5.08 -17.34 29.77
N GLY A 840 -6.18 -16.62 29.97
CA GLY A 840 -7.50 -17.03 29.49
C GLY A 840 -7.75 -16.52 28.08
N ILE A 841 -8.13 -17.41 27.16
CA ILE A 841 -8.51 -17.07 25.79
C ILE A 841 -10.04 -17.00 25.71
N PRO A 842 -10.64 -15.94 25.14
CA PRO A 842 -12.09 -15.86 24.99
C PRO A 842 -12.62 -16.94 24.02
N ASN A 843 -13.89 -17.31 24.18
CA ASN A 843 -14.58 -18.16 23.20
C ASN A 843 -14.73 -17.41 21.87
N SER A 844 -14.61 -18.14 20.77
CA SER A 844 -14.84 -17.63 19.43
C SER A 844 -15.28 -18.76 18.50
N GLU A 845 -16.01 -18.43 17.43
CA GLU A 845 -16.49 -19.43 16.47
C GLU A 845 -15.35 -20.29 15.88
N LEU A 846 -14.15 -19.71 15.74
CA LEU A 846 -12.97 -20.40 15.21
C LEU A 846 -12.31 -21.35 16.23
N LEU A 847 -12.34 -21.02 17.52
CA LEU A 847 -11.67 -21.78 18.58
C LEU A 847 -12.60 -22.79 19.29
N ASP A 848 -13.91 -22.52 19.32
CA ASP A 848 -14.90 -23.36 20.01
C ASP A 848 -15.05 -24.74 19.34
N LYS A 849 -14.94 -24.77 18.00
CA LYS A 849 -15.07 -25.96 17.16
C LYS A 849 -13.74 -26.45 16.57
N LEU A 850 -12.61 -25.92 17.03
CA LEU A 850 -11.29 -26.23 16.47
C LEU A 850 -11.04 -27.75 16.37
N GLN A 851 -11.42 -28.49 17.41
CA GLN A 851 -11.27 -29.94 17.53
C GLN A 851 -12.10 -30.75 16.52
N GLU A 852 -13.14 -30.17 15.91
CA GLU A 852 -13.92 -30.83 14.86
C GLU A 852 -13.12 -30.94 13.55
N GLY A 853 -12.22 -29.98 13.32
CA GLY A 853 -11.37 -29.86 12.14
C GLY A 853 -9.92 -30.35 12.35
N THR A 854 -9.15 -30.30 11.27
CA THR A 854 -7.69 -30.54 11.32
C THR A 854 -7.01 -29.29 11.86
N PHE A 855 -6.12 -29.42 12.85
CA PHE A 855 -5.48 -28.27 13.49
C PHE A 855 -4.07 -28.54 14.00
N THR A 856 -3.33 -27.46 14.25
CA THR A 856 -2.01 -27.48 14.89
C THR A 856 -1.95 -26.45 16.00
N VAL A 857 -1.37 -26.82 17.13
CA VAL A 857 -0.96 -25.89 18.21
C VAL A 857 0.55 -25.97 18.34
N ALA A 858 1.23 -24.83 18.42
CA ALA A 858 2.68 -24.74 18.59
C ALA A 858 3.08 -23.62 19.56
N CYS A 859 4.12 -23.82 20.35
CA CYS A 859 4.66 -22.80 21.25
C CYS A 859 6.10 -23.09 21.67
N TRP A 860 6.77 -22.09 22.21
CA TRP A 860 7.96 -22.27 23.03
C TRP A 860 7.55 -22.47 24.49
N PHE A 861 8.06 -23.54 25.11
CA PHE A 861 7.84 -23.81 26.53
C PHE A 861 9.15 -24.19 27.22
N LYS A 862 9.40 -23.56 28.36
CA LYS A 862 10.48 -23.90 29.29
C LYS A 862 9.87 -24.33 30.62
N PRO A 863 9.77 -25.64 30.91
CA PRO A 863 9.35 -26.11 32.22
C PRO A 863 10.40 -25.71 33.25
N ASN A 864 10.01 -25.11 34.38
CA ASN A 864 10.95 -24.78 35.47
C ASN A 864 11.16 -25.98 36.41
N SER A 865 10.14 -26.83 36.52
CA SER A 865 10.16 -28.03 37.34
C SER A 865 9.49 -29.19 36.60
N LYS A 866 9.52 -30.39 37.20
CA LYS A 866 8.70 -31.52 36.75
C LYS A 866 7.39 -31.54 37.57
N PRO A 867 6.26 -31.99 37.01
CA PRO A 867 5.05 -32.22 37.79
C PRO A 867 5.26 -33.21 38.97
N GLY A 868 4.78 -32.87 40.18
CA GLY A 868 4.72 -33.69 41.44
C GLY A 868 5.66 -33.24 42.57
N ASP A 869 5.30 -33.12 43.87
CA ASP A 869 4.26 -33.77 44.70
C ASP A 869 3.00 -32.91 44.99
N GLY A 870 1.83 -33.29 44.48
CA GLY A 870 0.55 -32.57 44.63
C GLY A 870 -0.52 -33.04 43.65
N ASN A 871 -1.67 -32.34 43.58
CA ASN A 871 -2.87 -32.74 42.80
C ASN A 871 -2.72 -32.69 41.26
N ASP A 872 -1.65 -32.14 40.68
CA ASP A 872 -1.54 -31.94 39.22
C ASP A 872 -0.56 -32.95 38.56
N PRO A 873 -1.04 -34.00 37.88
CA PRO A 873 -0.18 -35.02 37.26
C PRO A 873 0.57 -34.56 36.00
N ALA A 874 0.21 -33.40 35.45
CA ALA A 874 0.83 -32.79 34.28
C ALA A 874 0.66 -31.25 34.31
N TYR A 875 1.46 -30.57 33.50
CA TYR A 875 1.35 -29.14 33.24
C TYR A 875 0.62 -28.91 31.91
N ALA A 876 -0.48 -28.17 31.95
CA ALA A 876 -1.18 -27.73 30.74
C ALA A 876 -0.45 -26.53 30.13
N ILE A 877 0.01 -26.69 28.89
CA ILE A 877 0.71 -25.62 28.15
C ILE A 877 -0.32 -24.82 27.37
N PHE A 878 -1.12 -25.52 26.55
CA PHE A 878 -2.28 -24.98 25.85
C PHE A 878 -3.37 -26.05 25.85
N ALA A 879 -4.43 -25.86 26.64
CA ALA A 879 -5.39 -26.94 26.89
C ALA A 879 -6.83 -26.47 27.07
N LYS A 880 -7.75 -27.42 26.93
CA LYS A 880 -9.19 -27.30 27.19
C LYS A 880 -9.68 -28.47 28.07
N SER A 881 -10.43 -28.13 29.12
CA SER A 881 -10.97 -29.03 30.17
C SER A 881 -12.37 -29.53 29.78
N PRO A 882 -12.90 -30.67 30.31
CA PRO A 882 -12.39 -31.52 31.40
C PRO A 882 -11.75 -32.85 31.00
N ALA A 883 -11.55 -33.11 29.71
CA ALA A 883 -10.94 -34.34 29.21
C ALA A 883 -9.52 -34.14 28.65
N HIS A 884 -8.88 -33.02 28.99
CA HIS A 884 -7.48 -32.71 28.65
C HIS A 884 -7.23 -32.68 27.15
N GLU A 885 -7.98 -31.88 26.39
CA GLU A 885 -7.65 -31.61 24.97
C GLU A 885 -6.47 -30.64 24.89
N GLY A 886 -5.42 -30.97 24.12
CA GLY A 886 -4.31 -30.06 23.84
C GLY A 886 -2.93 -30.53 24.29
N LEU A 887 -2.03 -29.58 24.53
CA LEU A 887 -0.61 -29.80 24.82
C LEU A 887 -0.32 -29.79 26.33
N THR A 888 0.36 -30.84 26.79
CA THR A 888 0.78 -30.99 28.19
C THR A 888 2.22 -31.47 28.34
N TYR A 889 2.77 -31.33 29.55
CA TYR A 889 4.08 -31.85 29.97
C TYR A 889 3.91 -32.65 31.27
N ASN A 890 4.27 -33.93 31.28
CA ASN A 890 3.95 -34.85 32.38
C ASN A 890 5.10 -35.09 33.37
N ALA A 891 4.83 -35.84 34.44
CA ALA A 891 5.82 -36.18 35.48
C ALA A 891 7.03 -36.98 34.97
N ASP A 892 6.88 -37.71 33.86
CA ASP A 892 7.96 -38.43 33.17
C ASP A 892 8.84 -37.51 32.30
N GLN A 893 8.62 -36.19 32.38
CA GLN A 893 9.31 -35.17 31.60
C GLN A 893 9.02 -35.27 30.09
N LYS A 894 7.84 -35.77 29.73
CA LYS A 894 7.43 -35.96 28.34
C LYS A 894 6.36 -34.95 27.98
N PHE A 895 6.50 -34.40 26.77
CA PHE A 895 5.43 -33.69 26.12
C PHE A 895 4.38 -34.67 25.59
N VAL A 896 3.11 -34.27 25.68
CA VAL A 896 1.96 -35.03 25.22
C VAL A 896 1.01 -34.09 24.46
N MET A 897 0.51 -34.56 23.32
CA MET A 897 -0.63 -33.97 22.63
C MET A 897 -1.81 -34.93 22.73
N ASP A 898 -2.92 -34.46 23.30
CA ASP A 898 -4.14 -35.25 23.50
C ASP A 898 -5.28 -34.73 22.62
N HIS A 899 -6.00 -35.66 21.99
CA HIS A 899 -7.24 -35.40 21.25
C HIS A 899 -8.36 -36.30 21.76
N VAL A 900 -9.53 -35.73 22.03
CA VAL A 900 -10.66 -36.45 22.65
C VAL A 900 -11.79 -36.67 21.66
N LEU A 901 -12.21 -37.93 21.54
CA LEU A 901 -13.35 -38.34 20.71
C LEU A 901 -14.67 -38.26 21.48
N ALA A 902 -15.80 -38.18 20.76
CA ALA A 902 -17.14 -38.08 21.32
C ALA A 902 -17.52 -39.27 22.23
N ASN A 903 -16.90 -40.44 22.03
CA ASN A 903 -17.07 -41.61 22.90
C ASN A 903 -16.28 -41.52 24.22
N GLY A 904 -15.56 -40.42 24.47
CA GLY A 904 -14.73 -40.19 25.65
C GLY A 904 -13.32 -40.77 25.56
N GLN A 905 -12.94 -41.41 24.45
CA GLN A 905 -11.58 -41.91 24.24
C GLN A 905 -10.60 -40.74 24.05
N VAL A 906 -9.52 -40.75 24.83
CA VAL A 906 -8.38 -39.84 24.67
C VAL A 906 -7.32 -40.51 23.81
N VAL A 907 -6.88 -39.83 22.76
CA VAL A 907 -5.87 -40.29 21.81
C VAL A 907 -4.62 -39.44 22.01
N SER A 908 -3.59 -40.04 22.57
CA SER A 908 -2.36 -39.33 22.97
C SER A 908 -1.22 -39.59 21.99
N ALA A 909 -0.50 -38.52 21.63
CA ALA A 909 0.83 -38.60 21.04
C ALA A 909 1.86 -38.18 22.11
N VAL A 910 2.60 -39.15 22.64
CA VAL A 910 3.58 -38.95 23.71
C VAL A 910 4.98 -38.92 23.12
N SER A 911 5.80 -37.95 23.53
CA SER A 911 7.20 -37.88 23.10
C SER A 911 8.00 -39.12 23.52
N ALA A 912 8.76 -39.68 22.58
CA ALA A 912 9.66 -40.80 22.84
C ALA A 912 10.76 -40.38 23.83
N THR A 913 11.31 -39.18 23.64
CA THR A 913 12.38 -38.59 24.44
C THR A 913 11.82 -37.89 25.70
N ALA A 914 12.53 -38.00 26.83
CA ALA A 914 12.28 -37.19 28.02
C ALA A 914 13.08 -35.88 27.95
N PHE A 915 12.43 -34.76 28.24
CA PHE A 915 12.96 -33.40 28.10
C PHE A 915 13.06 -32.72 29.46
N ALA A 916 14.28 -32.57 29.98
CA ALA A 916 14.52 -32.07 31.32
C ALA A 916 14.05 -30.60 31.51
N PRO A 917 13.54 -30.24 32.71
CA PRO A 917 13.26 -28.85 33.09
C PRO A 917 14.48 -27.94 32.96
N GLY A 918 14.24 -26.64 32.80
CA GLY A 918 15.25 -25.58 32.71
C GLY A 918 15.65 -25.18 31.29
N ASN A 919 15.20 -25.92 30.26
CA ASN A 919 15.51 -25.64 28.86
C ASN A 919 14.26 -25.22 28.07
N TYR A 920 14.45 -24.35 27.07
CA TYR A 920 13.40 -24.03 26.10
C TYR A 920 13.25 -25.15 25.07
N TYR A 921 12.02 -25.58 24.84
CA TYR A 921 11.66 -26.52 23.79
C TYR A 921 10.54 -25.92 22.95
N HIS A 922 10.67 -26.01 21.62
CA HIS A 922 9.56 -25.70 20.73
C HIS A 922 8.71 -26.95 20.59
N VAL A 923 7.47 -26.89 21.04
CA VAL A 923 6.57 -28.06 21.10
C VAL A 923 5.36 -27.79 20.22
N ALA A 924 4.99 -28.77 19.40
CA ALA A 924 3.82 -28.66 18.55
C ALA A 924 3.02 -29.96 18.50
N GLY A 925 1.71 -29.84 18.65
CA GLY A 925 0.73 -30.91 18.53
C GLY A 925 -0.09 -30.73 17.26
N VAL A 926 -0.23 -31.78 16.47
CA VAL A 926 -0.92 -31.76 15.18
C VAL A 926 -2.00 -32.83 15.18
N VAL A 927 -3.26 -32.43 14.99
CA VAL A 927 -4.40 -33.33 14.81
C VAL A 927 -4.82 -33.26 13.34
N ASN A 928 -4.69 -34.39 12.64
CA ASN A 928 -5.14 -34.53 11.27
C ASN A 928 -6.36 -35.45 11.22
N ARG A 929 -7.56 -34.87 11.06
CA ARG A 929 -8.84 -35.59 11.09
C ARG A 929 -9.05 -36.48 9.87
N SER A 930 -8.58 -36.07 8.69
CA SER A 930 -8.72 -36.88 7.47
C SER A 930 -7.85 -38.14 7.50
N GLU A 931 -6.69 -38.07 8.16
CA GLU A 931 -5.81 -39.22 8.39
C GLU A 931 -6.16 -40.01 9.66
N GLY A 932 -6.97 -39.44 10.55
CA GLY A 932 -7.24 -40.03 11.86
C GLY A 932 -5.97 -40.11 12.72
N ALA A 933 -5.14 -39.06 12.73
CA ALA A 933 -3.83 -39.08 13.37
C ALA A 933 -3.61 -37.89 14.30
N VAL A 934 -3.00 -38.15 15.46
CA VAL A 934 -2.44 -37.16 16.37
C VAL A 934 -0.92 -37.29 16.32
N ARG A 935 -0.18 -36.21 16.15
CA ARG A 935 1.28 -36.20 16.11
C ARG A 935 1.83 -35.13 17.04
N LEU A 936 2.97 -35.43 17.65
CA LEU A 936 3.70 -34.51 18.52
C LEU A 936 5.10 -34.30 17.97
N TYR A 937 5.51 -33.04 17.92
CA TYR A 937 6.82 -32.59 17.50
C TYR A 937 7.50 -31.80 18.60
N VAL A 938 8.80 -32.04 18.80
CA VAL A 938 9.65 -31.24 19.70
C VAL A 938 10.88 -30.78 18.92
N ASN A 939 11.16 -29.49 18.96
CA ASN A 939 12.18 -28.81 18.15
C ASN A 939 12.05 -29.14 16.65
N GLY A 940 10.81 -29.29 16.18
CA GLY A 940 10.47 -29.61 14.80
C GLY A 940 10.74 -31.07 14.39
N LYS A 941 11.20 -31.94 15.29
CA LYS A 941 11.31 -33.39 15.06
C LYS A 941 10.07 -34.10 15.58
N GLN A 942 9.47 -35.02 14.82
CA GLN A 942 8.35 -35.83 15.30
C GLN A 942 8.85 -36.76 16.41
N GLU A 943 8.24 -36.67 17.60
CA GLU A 943 8.60 -37.44 18.79
C GLU A 943 7.50 -38.42 19.21
N GLY A 944 6.25 -38.22 18.78
CA GLY A 944 5.13 -39.07 19.17
C GLY A 944 4.02 -39.11 18.12
N GLN A 945 3.23 -40.18 18.14
CA GLN A 945 2.02 -40.31 17.31
C GLN A 945 0.96 -41.19 17.98
N GLY A 946 -0.31 -40.90 17.69
CA GLY A 946 -1.48 -41.69 18.03
C GLY A 946 -2.45 -41.73 16.84
N ALA A 947 -3.34 -42.71 16.80
CA ALA A 947 -4.28 -42.89 15.71
C ALA A 947 -5.71 -43.12 16.21
N PHE A 948 -6.68 -42.69 15.42
CA PHE A 948 -8.10 -42.87 15.64
C PHE A 948 -8.81 -43.07 14.29
N PRO A 949 -10.05 -43.60 14.28
CA PRO A 949 -10.81 -43.71 13.04
C PRO A 949 -11.08 -42.31 12.45
N PRO A 950 -10.77 -42.03 11.17
CA PRO A 950 -11.05 -40.72 10.56
C PRO A 950 -12.53 -40.28 10.65
N SER A 951 -13.45 -41.24 10.75
CA SER A 951 -14.89 -41.01 10.96
C SER A 951 -15.30 -40.75 12.40
N GLY A 952 -14.40 -40.91 13.38
CA GLY A 952 -14.70 -40.75 14.79
C GLY A 952 -14.98 -39.28 15.12
N ALA A 953 -16.18 -38.95 15.57
CA ALA A 953 -16.54 -37.57 15.94
C ALA A 953 -15.65 -37.05 17.09
N ALA A 954 -15.25 -35.78 17.02
CA ALA A 954 -14.56 -35.11 18.11
C ALA A 954 -15.52 -34.85 19.28
N LYS A 955 -14.98 -34.74 20.50
CA LYS A 955 -15.79 -34.39 21.66
C LYS A 955 -16.26 -32.93 21.58
N ASP A 956 -17.55 -32.72 21.79
CA ASP A 956 -18.09 -31.39 22.02
C ASP A 956 -17.82 -30.98 23.47
N PHE A 957 -16.96 -29.98 23.63
CA PHE A 957 -16.60 -29.40 24.92
C PHE A 957 -17.47 -28.19 25.27
N LYS A 958 -18.54 -27.93 24.51
CA LYS A 958 -19.45 -26.80 24.69
C LYS A 958 -18.65 -25.48 24.73
N ASN A 959 -19.11 -24.52 25.54
CA ASN A 959 -18.54 -23.18 25.66
C ASN A 959 -17.32 -23.09 26.59
N GLU A 960 -16.56 -24.19 26.77
CA GLU A 960 -15.32 -24.15 27.54
C GLU A 960 -14.23 -23.38 26.78
N THR A 961 -13.49 -22.53 27.49
CA THR A 961 -12.42 -21.71 26.90
C THR A 961 -11.09 -22.46 26.82
N TRP A 962 -10.32 -22.23 25.76
CA TRP A 962 -8.89 -22.57 25.71
C TRP A 962 -8.09 -21.69 26.68
N LYS A 963 -7.03 -22.26 27.25
CA LYS A 963 -6.20 -21.57 28.24
C LYS A 963 -4.73 -21.90 28.03
N ILE A 964 -3.87 -20.92 28.31
CA ILE A 964 -2.41 -21.07 28.32
C ILE A 964 -1.95 -21.21 29.77
N GLY A 965 -1.29 -22.31 30.12
CA GLY A 965 -0.69 -22.51 31.43
C GLY A 965 -1.56 -23.17 32.51
N ILE A 966 -2.82 -23.49 32.22
CA ILE A 966 -3.73 -24.21 33.12
C ILE A 966 -4.85 -24.90 32.31
N ALA A 967 -5.37 -26.03 32.78
CA ALA A 967 -6.51 -26.70 32.12
C ALA A 967 -7.84 -26.29 32.76
N ALA A 968 -7.97 -26.44 34.08
CA ALA A 968 -9.20 -26.20 34.83
C ALA A 968 -8.93 -25.41 36.12
N PRO A 969 -8.99 -24.07 36.10
CA PRO A 969 -8.87 -23.26 37.31
C PRO A 969 -9.88 -23.71 38.37
N GLY A 970 -9.40 -24.13 39.55
CA GLY A 970 -10.25 -24.66 40.64
C GLY A 970 -10.68 -26.13 40.51
N GLY A 971 -10.25 -26.85 39.47
CA GLY A 971 -10.68 -28.23 39.15
C GLY A 971 -10.04 -29.37 39.94
N GLY A 972 -9.51 -29.12 41.14
CA GLY A 972 -8.86 -30.16 41.96
C GLY A 972 -7.71 -30.85 41.22
N ALA A 973 -7.80 -32.17 41.02
CA ALA A 973 -6.78 -32.96 40.32
C ALA A 973 -6.70 -32.75 38.80
N GLN A 974 -7.68 -32.04 38.21
CA GLN A 974 -7.70 -31.71 36.78
C GLN A 974 -7.20 -30.29 36.49
N ARG A 975 -6.65 -29.59 37.50
CA ARG A 975 -6.23 -28.20 37.37
C ARG A 975 -5.08 -28.03 36.38
N LEU A 976 -4.07 -28.89 36.45
CA LEU A 976 -2.88 -28.95 35.59
C LEU A 976 -2.16 -27.60 35.45
N SER A 977 -1.97 -26.87 36.55
CA SER A 977 -1.29 -25.57 36.49
C SER A 977 0.19 -25.75 36.20
N ALA A 978 0.69 -25.08 35.15
CA ALA A 978 2.05 -25.21 34.69
C ALA A 978 3.03 -24.33 35.47
N ASP A 979 4.19 -24.88 35.83
CA ASP A 979 5.34 -24.12 36.33
C ASP A 979 6.40 -24.01 35.22
N GLY A 980 6.53 -22.82 34.64
CA GLY A 980 7.38 -22.62 33.47
C GLY A 980 7.19 -21.29 32.77
N ILE A 981 7.90 -21.11 31.67
CA ILE A 981 7.80 -19.93 30.80
C ILE A 981 7.20 -20.36 29.47
N VAL A 982 6.11 -19.72 29.05
CA VAL A 982 5.46 -19.93 27.74
C VAL A 982 5.68 -18.70 26.87
N ASP A 983 5.99 -18.94 25.60
CA ASP A 983 6.29 -17.93 24.60
C ASP A 983 5.73 -18.35 23.23
N ASP A 984 5.35 -17.38 22.40
CA ASP A 984 5.09 -17.53 20.97
C ASP A 984 4.07 -18.62 20.59
N VAL A 985 2.90 -18.56 21.24
CA VAL A 985 1.82 -19.55 21.10
C VAL A 985 1.03 -19.31 19.81
N ARG A 986 0.91 -20.35 18.99
CA ARG A 986 0.22 -20.31 17.69
C ARG A 986 -0.80 -21.43 17.55
N VAL A 987 -1.90 -21.12 16.88
CA VAL A 987 -2.96 -22.06 16.52
C VAL A 987 -3.28 -21.92 15.04
N TYR A 988 -3.25 -23.04 14.32
CA TYR A 988 -3.58 -23.13 12.91
C TYR A 988 -4.76 -24.08 12.68
N ASN A 989 -5.66 -23.75 11.76
CA ASN A 989 -6.75 -24.64 11.30
C ASN A 989 -6.31 -25.60 10.16
N ARG A 990 -5.03 -25.98 10.17
CA ARG A 990 -4.44 -26.98 9.28
C ARG A 990 -3.36 -27.80 10.00
N ALA A 991 -2.96 -28.92 9.40
CA ALA A 991 -1.85 -29.72 9.87
C ALA A 991 -0.52 -29.14 9.35
N LEU A 992 0.37 -28.74 10.27
CA LEU A 992 1.74 -28.34 9.94
C LEU A 992 2.67 -29.54 9.86
N GLN A 993 3.67 -29.46 8.98
CA GLN A 993 4.71 -30.49 8.83
C GLN A 993 6.00 -30.09 9.55
N SER A 994 6.92 -31.04 9.74
CA SER A 994 8.22 -30.83 10.40
C SER A 994 9.00 -29.61 9.87
N ALA A 995 8.94 -29.34 8.57
CA ALA A 995 9.59 -28.17 7.96
C ALA A 995 8.97 -26.86 8.42
N ASP A 996 7.63 -26.72 8.32
CA ASP A 996 6.88 -25.55 8.80
C ASP A 996 7.18 -25.29 10.27
N LEU A 997 7.21 -26.35 11.09
CA LEU A 997 7.45 -26.28 12.52
C LEU A 997 8.89 -25.83 12.86
N LYS A 998 9.88 -26.19 12.04
CA LYS A 998 11.27 -25.71 12.21
C LYS A 998 11.41 -24.25 11.81
N THR A 999 10.66 -23.82 10.79
CA THR A 999 10.61 -22.43 10.34
C THR A 999 10.01 -21.54 11.43
N ILE A 1000 8.81 -21.84 11.93
CA ILE A 1000 8.17 -21.02 12.98
C ILE A 1000 8.93 -21.07 14.31
N ALA A 1001 9.70 -22.13 14.56
CA ALA A 1001 10.56 -22.22 15.73
C ALA A 1001 11.86 -21.41 15.59
N GLY A 1002 12.26 -20.96 14.40
CA GLY A 1002 13.60 -20.41 14.19
C GLY A 1002 14.74 -21.40 14.47
N ILE A 1003 14.45 -22.71 14.44
CA ILE A 1003 15.41 -23.82 14.63
C ILE A 1003 15.93 -24.30 13.26
N ALA A 1004 15.60 -23.58 12.19
CA ALA A 1004 16.28 -23.72 10.91
C ALA A 1004 17.76 -23.34 11.11
N GLY A 1005 18.62 -24.34 11.35
CA GLY A 1005 20.06 -24.15 11.43
C GLY A 1005 20.52 -23.34 10.24
N GLY A 1006 21.26 -22.25 10.50
CA GLY A 1006 21.80 -21.38 9.46
C GLY A 1006 22.40 -22.22 8.33
N ASN A 1007 21.86 -22.05 7.12
CA ASN A 1007 22.09 -22.83 5.90
C ASN A 1007 21.25 -24.09 5.70
N ALA A 1008 19.98 -24.11 6.14
CA ALA A 1008 19.01 -25.06 5.58
C ALA A 1008 18.82 -24.77 4.08
N PRO A 1009 19.04 -25.75 3.18
CA PRO A 1009 18.84 -25.55 1.75
C PRO A 1009 17.40 -25.16 1.41
N SER A 1010 17.21 -23.94 0.91
CA SER A 1010 15.96 -23.50 0.30
C SER A 1010 15.83 -24.14 -1.07
N VAL A 1011 14.69 -24.77 -1.35
CA VAL A 1011 14.38 -25.42 -2.63
C VAL A 1011 13.27 -24.65 -3.30
N VAL A 1012 13.53 -24.06 -4.46
CA VAL A 1012 12.54 -23.25 -5.19
C VAL A 1012 12.40 -23.79 -6.60
N ILE A 1013 11.17 -24.09 -7.02
CA ILE A 1013 10.87 -24.41 -8.42
C ILE A 1013 10.96 -23.10 -9.21
N THR A 1014 11.87 -23.04 -10.18
CA THR A 1014 12.09 -21.87 -11.04
C THR A 1014 11.43 -21.99 -12.41
N SER A 1015 11.07 -23.21 -12.80
CA SER A 1015 10.22 -23.48 -13.96
C SER A 1015 9.54 -24.83 -13.76
N PRO A 1016 8.26 -24.99 -14.08
CA PRO A 1016 7.33 -23.96 -14.56
C PRO A 1016 6.98 -22.93 -13.47
N LEU A 1017 6.35 -21.83 -13.87
CA LEU A 1017 5.84 -20.80 -12.96
C LEU A 1017 4.47 -21.20 -12.38
N PRO A 1018 4.05 -20.63 -11.24
CA PRO A 1018 2.75 -20.95 -10.64
C PRO A 1018 1.58 -20.66 -11.58
N GLY A 1019 0.71 -21.66 -11.77
CA GLY A 1019 -0.46 -21.54 -12.64
C GLY A 1019 -0.15 -21.56 -14.15
N GLU A 1020 1.10 -21.81 -14.54
CA GLU A 1020 1.48 -21.98 -15.94
C GLU A 1020 0.69 -23.12 -16.58
N LYS A 1021 0.21 -22.85 -17.79
CA LYS A 1021 -0.65 -23.76 -18.56
C LYS A 1021 0.15 -24.40 -19.67
N PHE A 1022 -0.06 -25.69 -19.86
CA PHE A 1022 0.62 -26.46 -20.90
C PHE A 1022 -0.41 -27.15 -21.80
N ASP A 1023 -0.07 -27.31 -23.07
CA ASP A 1023 -0.86 -28.12 -23.99
C ASP A 1023 -0.79 -29.61 -23.58
N PRO A 1024 -1.84 -30.42 -23.81
CA PRO A 1024 -1.79 -31.85 -23.57
C PRO A 1024 -0.76 -32.54 -24.46
N ASN A 1025 -0.05 -33.50 -23.88
CA ASN A 1025 1.21 -34.10 -24.38
C ASN A 1025 2.40 -33.15 -24.45
N ALA A 1026 2.34 -31.96 -23.83
CA ALA A 1026 3.49 -31.07 -23.75
C ALA A 1026 4.69 -31.74 -23.10
N THR A 1027 5.87 -31.23 -23.47
CA THR A 1027 7.10 -31.44 -22.74
C THR A 1027 7.27 -30.30 -21.75
N VAL A 1028 7.16 -30.61 -20.46
CA VAL A 1028 7.29 -29.64 -19.36
C VAL A 1028 8.70 -29.74 -18.78
N VAL A 1029 9.45 -28.64 -18.78
CA VAL A 1029 10.77 -28.58 -18.16
C VAL A 1029 10.61 -28.13 -16.71
N LEU A 1030 10.97 -29.01 -15.78
CA LEU A 1030 11.00 -28.74 -14.35
C LEU A 1030 12.41 -28.31 -13.96
N SER A 1031 12.60 -27.07 -13.53
CA SER A 1031 13.87 -26.55 -13.03
C SER A 1031 13.71 -26.08 -11.59
N ALA A 1032 14.74 -26.29 -10.78
CA ALA A 1032 14.75 -25.86 -9.39
C ALA A 1032 16.10 -25.28 -9.00
N THR A 1033 16.06 -24.25 -8.15
CA THR A 1033 17.23 -23.70 -7.47
C THR A 1033 17.25 -24.25 -6.05
N VAL A 1034 18.42 -24.72 -5.61
CA VAL A 1034 18.65 -25.13 -4.23
C VAL A 1034 19.78 -24.29 -3.64
N THR A 1035 19.52 -23.57 -2.55
CA THR A 1035 20.50 -22.66 -1.95
C THR A 1035 20.61 -22.86 -0.43
N PRO A 1036 21.80 -23.19 0.11
CA PRO A 1036 23.03 -23.51 -0.62
C PRO A 1036 22.99 -24.93 -1.23
N SER A 1037 23.62 -25.11 -2.40
CA SER A 1037 23.59 -26.38 -3.16
C SER A 1037 24.73 -27.35 -2.82
N ASP A 1038 25.75 -26.89 -2.10
CA ASP A 1038 26.99 -27.60 -1.77
C ASP A 1038 26.80 -28.82 -0.85
N ARG A 1039 25.72 -28.83 -0.05
CA ARG A 1039 25.37 -29.91 0.88
C ARG A 1039 24.38 -30.93 0.30
N ILE A 1040 23.88 -30.71 -0.91
CA ILE A 1040 22.87 -31.55 -1.54
C ILE A 1040 23.51 -32.80 -2.17
N ALA A 1041 22.94 -33.96 -1.86
CA ALA A 1041 23.29 -35.24 -2.46
C ALA A 1041 22.47 -35.50 -3.74
N LYS A 1042 21.17 -35.18 -3.71
CA LYS A 1042 20.28 -35.32 -4.87
C LYS A 1042 19.04 -34.43 -4.76
N VAL A 1043 18.44 -34.12 -5.89
CA VAL A 1043 17.17 -33.41 -6.04
C VAL A 1043 16.20 -34.30 -6.81
N GLU A 1044 15.00 -34.46 -6.30
CA GLU A 1044 13.93 -35.31 -6.84
C GLU A 1044 12.74 -34.45 -7.26
N PHE A 1045 12.21 -34.70 -8.45
CA PHE A 1045 11.08 -33.98 -9.02
C PHE A 1045 9.84 -34.88 -8.99
N TYR A 1046 8.72 -34.37 -8.49
CA TYR A 1046 7.47 -35.10 -8.31
C TYR A 1046 6.30 -34.39 -8.99
N ALA A 1047 5.30 -35.18 -9.42
CA ALA A 1047 3.94 -34.72 -9.71
C ALA A 1047 2.96 -35.49 -8.79
N GLY A 1048 2.35 -34.78 -7.84
CA GLY A 1048 1.61 -35.37 -6.74
C GLY A 1048 2.52 -36.24 -5.88
N SER A 1049 2.15 -37.51 -5.70
CA SER A 1049 2.98 -38.52 -5.02
C SER A 1049 3.95 -39.24 -5.96
N THR A 1050 3.83 -39.06 -7.28
CA THR A 1050 4.62 -39.79 -8.28
C THR A 1050 5.98 -39.14 -8.50
N LEU A 1051 7.07 -39.88 -8.31
CA LEU A 1051 8.43 -39.44 -8.64
C LEU A 1051 8.61 -39.43 -10.17
N LEU A 1052 8.92 -38.27 -10.73
CA LEU A 1052 9.18 -38.08 -12.16
C LEU A 1052 10.66 -38.33 -12.50
N GLY A 1053 11.58 -37.85 -11.65
CA GLY A 1053 13.01 -38.07 -11.86
C GLY A 1053 13.92 -37.44 -10.80
N THR A 1054 15.22 -37.73 -10.91
CA THR A 1054 16.25 -37.34 -9.93
C THR A 1054 17.47 -36.69 -10.61
N ARG A 1055 18.11 -35.73 -9.93
CA ARG A 1055 19.34 -35.05 -10.34
C ARG A 1055 20.32 -34.95 -9.18
N SER A 1056 21.58 -35.35 -9.39
CA SER A 1056 22.61 -35.38 -8.35
C SER A 1056 23.58 -34.19 -8.38
N GLY A 1057 23.37 -33.23 -9.28
CA GLY A 1057 24.20 -32.03 -9.40
C GLY A 1057 23.49 -30.90 -10.12
N ALA A 1058 23.91 -29.66 -9.84
CA ALA A 1058 23.38 -28.46 -10.49
C ALA A 1058 23.88 -28.33 -11.95
N PRO A 1059 23.09 -27.74 -12.87
CA PRO A 1059 21.74 -27.22 -12.66
C PRO A 1059 20.70 -28.33 -12.48
N TYR A 1060 19.82 -28.16 -11.49
CA TYR A 1060 18.76 -29.14 -11.21
C TYR A 1060 17.60 -28.92 -12.17
N SER A 1061 17.61 -29.63 -13.29
CA SER A 1061 16.56 -29.57 -14.31
C SER A 1061 16.15 -30.96 -14.81
N PHE A 1062 14.85 -31.20 -14.95
CA PHE A 1062 14.25 -32.44 -15.41
C PHE A 1062 13.19 -32.18 -16.48
N THR A 1063 13.20 -32.95 -17.57
CA THR A 1063 12.25 -32.80 -18.68
C THR A 1063 11.16 -33.88 -18.59
N TRP A 1064 9.93 -33.46 -18.31
CA TRP A 1064 8.75 -34.33 -18.25
C TRP A 1064 8.04 -34.34 -19.60
N ASN A 1065 8.16 -35.44 -20.35
CA ASN A 1065 7.63 -35.56 -21.71
C ASN A 1065 6.21 -36.14 -21.74
N LYS A 1066 5.42 -35.75 -22.75
CA LYS A 1066 4.09 -36.30 -23.04
C LYS A 1066 3.15 -36.23 -21.83
N VAL A 1067 3.06 -35.06 -21.19
CA VAL A 1067 2.24 -34.89 -19.99
C VAL A 1067 0.75 -34.94 -20.37
N ALA A 1068 0.00 -35.85 -19.75
CA ALA A 1068 -1.44 -35.99 -20.01
C ALA A 1068 -2.21 -34.74 -19.54
N GLY A 1069 -3.37 -34.46 -20.13
CA GLY A 1069 -4.26 -33.38 -19.66
C GLY A 1069 -4.69 -33.62 -18.21
N GLY A 1070 -4.67 -32.56 -17.40
CA GLY A 1070 -5.00 -32.65 -15.97
C GLY A 1070 -4.38 -31.53 -15.14
N SER A 1071 -4.81 -31.44 -13.89
CA SER A 1071 -4.18 -30.57 -12.89
C SER A 1071 -3.12 -31.36 -12.14
N TYR A 1072 -1.91 -30.82 -12.06
CA TYR A 1072 -0.80 -31.47 -11.35
C TYR A 1072 -0.23 -30.54 -10.30
N THR A 1073 0.09 -31.12 -9.15
CA THR A 1073 0.86 -30.47 -8.08
C THR A 1073 2.31 -30.92 -8.18
N LEU A 1074 3.19 -30.04 -8.65
CA LEU A 1074 4.62 -30.31 -8.73
C LEU A 1074 5.28 -30.07 -7.38
N LEU A 1075 6.25 -30.91 -7.04
CA LEU A 1075 7.03 -30.81 -5.82
C LEU A 1075 8.48 -31.18 -6.12
N VAL A 1076 9.43 -30.40 -5.60
CA VAL A 1076 10.85 -30.73 -5.70
C VAL A 1076 11.40 -30.98 -4.30
N LYS A 1077 12.11 -32.10 -4.12
CA LYS A 1077 12.74 -32.48 -2.86
C LYS A 1077 14.25 -32.54 -3.04
N ALA A 1078 15.00 -31.73 -2.32
CA ALA A 1078 16.45 -31.84 -2.21
C ALA A 1078 16.80 -32.66 -0.97
N LEU A 1079 17.64 -33.68 -1.12
CA LEU A 1079 18.17 -34.49 -0.03
C LEU A 1079 19.63 -34.12 0.18
N ASP A 1080 20.02 -33.83 1.41
CA ASP A 1080 21.43 -33.64 1.75
C ASP A 1080 22.17 -34.97 1.92
N ARG A 1081 23.50 -34.88 2.11
CA ARG A 1081 24.37 -36.05 2.32
C ARG A 1081 24.13 -36.79 3.65
N SER A 1082 23.35 -36.22 4.57
CA SER A 1082 22.95 -36.85 5.83
C SER A 1082 21.59 -37.55 5.76
N GLY A 1083 20.89 -37.46 4.61
CA GLY A 1083 19.55 -38.02 4.40
C GLY A 1083 18.41 -37.09 4.80
N THR A 1084 18.70 -35.83 5.15
CA THR A 1084 17.67 -34.83 5.46
C THR A 1084 17.01 -34.34 4.19
N VAL A 1085 15.68 -34.30 4.18
CA VAL A 1085 14.87 -33.87 3.03
C VAL A 1085 14.43 -32.43 3.21
N PHE A 1086 14.67 -31.61 2.20
CA PHE A 1086 14.19 -30.24 2.03
C PHE A 1086 13.24 -30.24 0.82
N ALA A 1087 12.11 -29.55 0.90
CA ALA A 1087 11.13 -29.56 -0.17
C ALA A 1087 10.76 -28.14 -0.60
N SER A 1088 10.37 -27.97 -1.86
CA SER A 1088 9.77 -26.74 -2.35
C SER A 1088 8.35 -26.58 -1.85
N SER A 1089 7.82 -25.35 -1.95
CA SER A 1089 6.37 -25.16 -1.95
C SER A 1089 5.74 -25.97 -3.10
N PRO A 1090 4.58 -26.62 -2.88
CA PRO A 1090 3.86 -27.29 -3.96
C PRO A 1090 3.43 -26.29 -5.04
N LEU A 1091 3.66 -26.63 -6.30
CA LEU A 1091 3.38 -25.77 -7.45
C LEU A 1091 2.28 -26.38 -8.30
N GLN A 1092 1.13 -25.71 -8.41
CA GLN A 1092 0.06 -26.17 -9.28
C GLN A 1092 0.32 -25.75 -10.73
N ILE A 1093 0.23 -26.71 -11.64
CA ILE A 1093 0.16 -26.46 -13.09
C ILE A 1093 -1.09 -27.11 -13.67
N LYS A 1094 -1.58 -26.56 -14.78
CA LYS A 1094 -2.71 -27.12 -15.51
C LYS A 1094 -2.29 -27.48 -16.91
N VAL A 1095 -2.40 -28.75 -17.24
CA VAL A 1095 -2.26 -29.21 -18.62
C VAL A 1095 -3.66 -29.25 -19.21
N GLY A 1096 -3.90 -28.52 -20.29
CA GLY A 1096 -5.22 -28.36 -20.90
C GLY A 1096 -5.90 -29.72 -21.12
N ASN A 1097 -7.16 -29.85 -20.68
CA ASN A 1097 -7.96 -31.01 -21.06
C ASN A 1097 -8.50 -30.75 -22.47
N PRO A 1098 -8.25 -31.65 -23.43
CA PRO A 1098 -8.92 -31.58 -24.72
C PRO A 1098 -10.44 -31.62 -24.49
N THR A 1099 -11.20 -30.68 -25.04
CA THR A 1099 -12.66 -30.79 -25.10
C THR A 1099 -13.04 -31.45 -26.41
N LEU A 1100 -13.97 -32.41 -26.39
CA LEU A 1100 -14.40 -33.04 -27.63
C LEU A 1100 -15.02 -31.95 -28.52
N TYR A 1101 -14.42 -31.75 -29.69
CA TYR A 1101 -14.95 -30.83 -30.70
C TYR A 1101 -15.89 -31.56 -31.64
N ARG A 1102 -15.48 -32.75 -32.11
CA ARG A 1102 -16.28 -33.54 -33.05
C ARG A 1102 -15.90 -35.00 -33.03
N ALA A 1103 -16.88 -35.89 -33.19
CA ALA A 1103 -16.66 -37.32 -33.38
C ALA A 1103 -17.47 -37.81 -34.59
N LEU A 1104 -16.87 -38.65 -35.43
CA LEU A 1104 -17.47 -39.14 -36.68
C LEU A 1104 -17.45 -40.66 -36.74
N ASN A 1105 -18.58 -41.27 -37.10
CA ASN A 1105 -18.71 -42.67 -37.51
C ASN A 1105 -18.72 -42.72 -39.05
N LEU A 1106 -17.56 -42.97 -39.65
CA LEU A 1106 -17.33 -42.67 -41.07
C LEU A 1106 -18.05 -43.62 -42.03
N GLY A 1107 -18.29 -44.87 -41.62
CA GLY A 1107 -18.99 -45.88 -42.41
C GLY A 1107 -20.40 -46.23 -41.93
N GLY A 1108 -20.89 -45.59 -40.87
CA GLY A 1108 -22.14 -45.98 -40.20
C GLY A 1108 -23.12 -44.83 -39.97
N SER A 1109 -24.26 -45.17 -39.36
CA SER A 1109 -25.23 -44.19 -38.87
C SER A 1109 -24.71 -43.47 -37.62
N SER A 1110 -25.28 -42.30 -37.31
CA SER A 1110 -24.97 -41.60 -36.08
C SER A 1110 -25.26 -42.49 -34.87
N VAL A 1111 -24.36 -42.51 -33.90
CA VAL A 1111 -24.46 -43.36 -32.72
C VAL A 1111 -23.94 -42.62 -31.50
N ARG A 1112 -24.62 -42.76 -30.36
CA ARG A 1112 -24.16 -42.24 -29.07
C ARG A 1112 -23.50 -43.36 -28.28
N ILE A 1113 -22.26 -43.12 -27.84
CA ILE A 1113 -21.48 -44.07 -27.02
C ILE A 1113 -21.01 -43.32 -25.78
N GLY A 1114 -21.53 -43.70 -24.61
CA GLY A 1114 -21.33 -42.92 -23.38
C GLY A 1114 -21.85 -41.48 -23.55
N ASP A 1115 -20.98 -40.51 -23.26
CA ASP A 1115 -21.27 -39.08 -23.39
C ASP A 1115 -20.92 -38.48 -24.76
N VAL A 1116 -20.48 -39.30 -25.72
CA VAL A 1116 -20.02 -38.86 -27.04
C VAL A 1116 -21.05 -39.19 -28.12
N ASP A 1117 -21.45 -38.15 -28.86
CA ASP A 1117 -22.26 -38.29 -30.08
C ASP A 1117 -21.36 -38.40 -31.30
N TYR A 1118 -21.32 -39.58 -31.93
CA TYR A 1118 -20.65 -39.77 -33.21
C TYR A 1118 -21.61 -39.44 -34.34
N GLU A 1119 -21.28 -38.44 -35.15
CA GLU A 1119 -22.02 -38.09 -36.36
C GLU A 1119 -21.78 -39.14 -37.45
N GLY A 1120 -22.85 -39.66 -38.06
CA GLY A 1120 -22.75 -40.66 -39.13
C GLY A 1120 -22.68 -40.06 -40.54
N LYS A 1121 -22.98 -40.90 -41.53
CA LYS A 1121 -23.05 -40.52 -42.95
C LYS A 1121 -23.92 -39.27 -43.17
N GLY A 1122 -23.35 -38.23 -43.77
CA GLY A 1122 -24.02 -36.95 -44.02
C GLY A 1122 -23.74 -35.85 -43.00
N ALA A 1123 -22.78 -36.06 -42.08
CA ALA A 1123 -22.28 -35.04 -41.16
C ALA A 1123 -21.99 -33.70 -41.87
N ARG A 1124 -22.54 -32.60 -41.33
CA ARG A 1124 -22.40 -31.27 -41.94
C ARG A 1124 -20.93 -30.83 -41.94
N LYS A 1125 -20.47 -30.19 -43.02
CA LYS A 1125 -19.10 -29.66 -43.13
C LYS A 1125 -18.02 -30.73 -42.95
N VAL A 1126 -18.32 -31.96 -43.36
CA VAL A 1126 -17.35 -33.05 -43.48
C VAL A 1126 -17.36 -33.50 -44.94
N SER A 1127 -16.19 -33.58 -45.55
CA SER A 1127 -15.99 -34.17 -46.87
C SER A 1127 -15.20 -35.46 -46.71
N VAL A 1128 -15.67 -36.54 -47.35
CA VAL A 1128 -15.03 -37.85 -47.28
C VAL A 1128 -14.71 -38.32 -48.69
N ILE A 1129 -13.45 -38.67 -48.92
CA ILE A 1129 -12.96 -39.30 -50.14
C ILE A 1129 -12.73 -40.77 -49.82
N GLY A 1130 -13.69 -41.60 -50.20
CA GLY A 1130 -13.65 -43.04 -50.05
C GLY A 1130 -15.01 -43.69 -50.24
N SER A 1131 -15.00 -44.97 -50.61
CA SER A 1131 -16.20 -45.78 -50.76
C SER A 1131 -16.60 -46.38 -49.41
N PRO A 1132 -17.88 -46.31 -49.01
CA PRO A 1132 -18.35 -46.98 -47.81
C PRO A 1132 -18.19 -48.49 -47.94
N ILE A 1133 -17.77 -49.13 -46.85
CA ILE A 1133 -17.66 -50.57 -46.75
C ILE A 1133 -18.32 -51.07 -45.46
N GLU A 1134 -18.77 -52.32 -45.52
CA GLU A 1134 -19.29 -53.06 -44.37
C GLU A 1134 -18.26 -54.12 -43.98
N LEU A 1135 -17.84 -54.14 -42.72
CA LEU A 1135 -16.81 -55.05 -42.24
C LEU A 1135 -17.46 -56.38 -41.81
N LYS A 1136 -17.20 -57.43 -42.60
CA LYS A 1136 -17.70 -58.80 -42.36
C LYS A 1136 -16.62 -59.76 -41.82
N LEU A 1137 -15.48 -59.23 -41.41
CA LEU A 1137 -14.35 -59.98 -40.87
C LEU A 1137 -14.45 -60.06 -39.35
N GLU A 1138 -13.94 -61.14 -38.75
CA GLU A 1138 -13.79 -61.22 -37.31
C GLU A 1138 -12.72 -60.22 -36.83
N LEU A 1139 -13.11 -59.34 -35.90
CA LEU A 1139 -12.25 -58.27 -35.42
C LEU A 1139 -11.25 -58.77 -34.38
N THR A 1140 -9.98 -58.40 -34.54
CA THR A 1140 -8.88 -58.79 -33.65
C THR A 1140 -8.15 -57.55 -33.13
N PRO A 1141 -8.06 -57.34 -31.80
CA PRO A 1141 -8.76 -58.07 -30.74
C PRO A 1141 -10.30 -57.89 -30.83
N PRO A 1142 -11.11 -58.73 -30.17
CA PRO A 1142 -12.55 -58.51 -30.11
C PRO A 1142 -12.85 -57.14 -29.47
N PRO A 1143 -13.63 -56.25 -30.13
CA PRO A 1143 -13.93 -54.94 -29.57
C PRO A 1143 -14.95 -55.04 -28.43
N ASP A 1144 -14.84 -54.13 -27.47
CA ASP A 1144 -15.85 -53.96 -26.42
C ASP A 1144 -17.19 -53.43 -26.98
N ALA A 1145 -18.23 -53.45 -26.13
CA ALA A 1145 -19.57 -53.04 -26.52
C ALA A 1145 -19.66 -51.57 -26.99
N SER A 1146 -18.77 -50.70 -26.50
CA SER A 1146 -18.69 -49.28 -26.88
C SER A 1146 -18.01 -49.07 -28.23
N THR A 1147 -17.02 -49.89 -28.58
CA THR A 1147 -16.20 -49.73 -29.80
C THR A 1147 -16.79 -50.53 -30.96
N ALA A 1148 -17.46 -51.65 -30.68
CA ALA A 1148 -18.04 -52.52 -31.70
C ALA A 1148 -18.95 -51.77 -32.70
N PRO A 1149 -19.83 -50.83 -32.32
CA PRO A 1149 -20.66 -50.08 -33.27
C PRO A 1149 -19.86 -49.22 -34.27
N LEU A 1150 -18.68 -48.74 -33.88
CA LEU A 1150 -17.82 -47.89 -34.71
C LEU A 1150 -17.01 -48.67 -35.74
N LEU A 1151 -16.82 -49.98 -35.52
CA LEU A 1151 -15.99 -50.84 -36.36
C LEU A 1151 -16.81 -51.71 -37.35
N ARG A 1152 -18.15 -51.61 -37.33
CA ARG A 1152 -19.05 -52.37 -38.24
C ARG A 1152 -18.97 -51.91 -39.70
N GLY A 1153 -18.48 -50.70 -39.95
CA GLY A 1153 -18.30 -50.15 -41.28
C GLY A 1153 -17.23 -49.07 -41.29
N GLY A 1154 -16.78 -48.70 -42.48
CA GLY A 1154 -15.80 -47.64 -42.66
C GLY A 1154 -15.85 -47.06 -44.06
N VAL A 1155 -14.85 -46.23 -44.37
CA VAL A 1155 -14.60 -45.74 -45.72
C VAL A 1155 -13.20 -46.11 -46.15
N VAL A 1156 -13.07 -46.48 -47.42
CA VAL A 1156 -11.78 -46.86 -48.01
C VAL A 1156 -11.71 -46.46 -49.48
N GLN A 1157 -10.54 -46.02 -49.91
CA GLN A 1157 -10.21 -45.71 -51.28
C GLN A 1157 -8.83 -46.31 -51.58
N PRO A 1158 -8.67 -47.05 -52.70
CA PRO A 1158 -7.35 -47.49 -53.15
C PRO A 1158 -6.40 -46.28 -53.29
N LEU A 1159 -5.26 -46.35 -52.60
CA LEU A 1159 -4.17 -45.37 -52.64
C LEU A 1159 -4.47 -43.95 -52.09
N GLY A 1160 -5.59 -43.72 -51.39
CA GLY A 1160 -5.89 -42.34 -50.96
C GLY A 1160 -7.19 -42.07 -50.23
N THR A 1161 -7.47 -42.74 -49.10
CA THR A 1161 -8.67 -42.43 -48.28
C THR A 1161 -8.47 -41.11 -47.54
N SER A 1162 -9.41 -40.16 -47.59
CA SER A 1162 -9.31 -38.94 -46.78
C SER A 1162 -10.63 -38.46 -46.19
N VAL A 1163 -10.52 -37.77 -45.06
CA VAL A 1163 -11.63 -37.12 -44.34
C VAL A 1163 -11.21 -35.70 -44.02
N SER A 1164 -12.00 -34.74 -44.47
CA SER A 1164 -11.76 -33.31 -44.30
C SER A 1164 -12.87 -32.65 -43.52
N LEU A 1165 -12.52 -31.98 -42.43
CA LEU A 1165 -13.39 -31.10 -41.66
C LEU A 1165 -13.27 -29.68 -42.21
N ILE A 1166 -14.41 -29.10 -42.59
CA ILE A 1166 -14.52 -27.79 -43.22
C ILE A 1166 -15.06 -26.79 -42.20
N ASP A 1167 -14.59 -25.55 -42.26
CA ASP A 1167 -14.91 -24.46 -41.34
C ASP A 1167 -14.61 -24.80 -39.86
N ILE A 1168 -13.50 -25.50 -39.64
CA ILE A 1168 -12.99 -25.77 -38.29
C ILE A 1168 -12.35 -24.49 -37.72
N PRO A 1169 -12.72 -24.03 -36.51
CA PRO A 1169 -12.14 -22.82 -35.92
C PRO A 1169 -10.62 -22.92 -35.82
N ASN A 1170 -9.92 -21.80 -36.04
CA ASN A 1170 -8.48 -21.78 -35.84
C ASN A 1170 -8.15 -22.19 -34.40
N GLY A 1171 -7.20 -23.09 -34.24
CA GLY A 1171 -6.83 -23.63 -32.94
C GLY A 1171 -6.06 -24.94 -33.04
N SER A 1172 -5.56 -25.39 -31.90
CA SER A 1172 -4.84 -26.66 -31.77
C SER A 1172 -5.83 -27.78 -31.45
N TYR A 1173 -5.69 -28.92 -32.13
CA TYR A 1173 -6.58 -30.07 -32.00
C TYR A 1173 -5.79 -31.36 -31.79
N GLN A 1174 -6.34 -32.27 -30.99
CA GLN A 1174 -5.90 -33.66 -30.88
C GLN A 1174 -6.79 -34.57 -31.71
N ILE A 1175 -6.16 -35.42 -32.53
CA ILE A 1175 -6.83 -36.30 -33.47
C ILE A 1175 -6.60 -37.76 -33.10
N PHE A 1176 -7.69 -38.51 -32.97
CA PHE A 1176 -7.67 -39.96 -32.89
C PHE A 1176 -8.40 -40.55 -34.09
N LEU A 1177 -7.86 -41.63 -34.65
CA LEU A 1177 -8.44 -42.31 -35.81
C LEU A 1177 -8.55 -43.81 -35.52
N LEU A 1178 -9.76 -44.35 -35.60
CA LEU A 1178 -9.99 -45.80 -35.56
C LEU A 1178 -9.89 -46.35 -36.98
N VAL A 1179 -9.04 -47.35 -37.16
CA VAL A 1179 -8.85 -48.02 -38.45
C VAL A 1179 -8.99 -49.53 -38.31
N CYS A 1180 -9.36 -50.18 -39.41
CA CYS A 1180 -9.39 -51.64 -39.51
C CYS A 1180 -8.76 -52.13 -40.81
N SER A 1181 -8.01 -53.23 -40.74
CA SER A 1181 -7.46 -53.90 -41.92
C SER A 1181 -8.57 -54.58 -42.73
N GLY A 1182 -8.38 -54.59 -44.05
CA GLY A 1182 -9.25 -55.31 -44.99
C GLY A 1182 -8.83 -56.77 -45.16
N ALA A 1183 -9.26 -57.39 -46.27
CA ALA A 1183 -8.95 -58.80 -46.56
C ALA A 1183 -7.46 -59.09 -46.81
N ASN A 1184 -6.65 -58.05 -47.08
CA ASN A 1184 -5.21 -58.17 -47.33
C ASN A 1184 -4.46 -57.18 -46.43
N SER A 1185 -3.31 -57.61 -45.88
CA SER A 1185 -2.40 -56.70 -45.17
C SER A 1185 -1.74 -55.73 -46.17
N GLN A 1186 -1.84 -54.45 -45.86
CA GLN A 1186 -1.27 -53.33 -46.62
C GLN A 1186 -0.32 -52.51 -45.75
N VAL A 1187 0.58 -51.79 -46.42
CA VAL A 1187 1.42 -50.75 -45.84
C VAL A 1187 0.92 -49.39 -46.29
N TYR A 1188 0.75 -48.44 -45.38
CA TYR A 1188 0.23 -47.10 -45.69
C TYR A 1188 0.89 -46.01 -44.85
N ASP A 1189 0.75 -44.76 -45.29
CA ASP A 1189 1.18 -43.56 -44.58
C ASP A 1189 -0.04 -42.76 -44.13
N LEU A 1190 0.01 -42.16 -42.93
CA LEU A 1190 -1.02 -41.24 -42.44
C LEU A 1190 -0.52 -39.79 -42.50
N HIS A 1191 -1.36 -38.93 -43.05
CA HIS A 1191 -1.17 -37.50 -43.14
C HIS A 1191 -2.29 -36.76 -42.40
N ILE A 1192 -1.94 -35.72 -41.64
CA ILE A 1192 -2.88 -34.83 -40.97
C ILE A 1192 -2.46 -33.38 -41.27
N GLY A 1193 -3.42 -32.55 -41.71
CA GLY A 1193 -3.13 -31.17 -42.13
C GLY A 1193 -2.10 -31.09 -43.26
N GLY A 1194 -2.10 -32.07 -44.16
CA GLY A 1194 -1.13 -32.20 -45.26
C GLY A 1194 0.24 -32.78 -44.88
N ARG A 1195 0.57 -32.91 -43.59
CA ARG A 1195 1.87 -33.43 -43.10
C ARG A 1195 1.79 -34.92 -42.76
N ALA A 1196 2.81 -35.70 -43.13
CA ALA A 1196 2.92 -37.09 -42.71
C ALA A 1196 3.13 -37.16 -41.19
N VAL A 1197 2.20 -37.76 -40.46
CA VAL A 1197 2.29 -37.95 -39.00
C VAL A 1197 2.87 -39.31 -38.64
N GLN A 1198 2.71 -40.30 -39.53
CA GLN A 1198 3.28 -41.62 -39.36
C GLN A 1198 3.36 -42.31 -40.73
N THR A 1199 4.47 -42.99 -41.01
CA THR A 1199 4.72 -43.63 -42.30
C THR A 1199 5.00 -45.12 -42.16
N LYS A 1200 4.81 -45.87 -43.26
CA LYS A 1200 5.06 -47.32 -43.37
C LYS A 1200 4.30 -48.16 -42.32
N ILE A 1201 3.06 -47.78 -42.03
CA ILE A 1201 2.21 -48.49 -41.07
C ILE A 1201 1.75 -49.80 -41.68
N GLN A 1202 2.04 -50.91 -41.01
CA GLN A 1202 1.49 -52.22 -41.35
C GLN A 1202 0.08 -52.34 -40.76
N SER A 1203 -0.92 -52.55 -41.61
CA SER A 1203 -2.33 -52.70 -41.19
C SER A 1203 -2.61 -53.96 -40.37
N GLY A 1204 -1.73 -54.97 -40.45
CA GLY A 1204 -1.87 -56.24 -39.74
C GLY A 1204 -2.68 -57.29 -40.52
N PRO A 1205 -2.83 -58.50 -39.97
CA PRO A 1205 -3.68 -59.55 -40.56
C PRO A 1205 -5.14 -59.10 -40.71
N PRO A 1206 -5.92 -59.69 -41.62
CA PRO A 1206 -7.31 -59.31 -41.85
C PRO A 1206 -8.16 -59.26 -40.57
N GLY A 1207 -8.92 -58.18 -40.38
CA GLY A 1207 -9.74 -57.96 -39.18
C GLY A 1207 -9.01 -57.31 -38.02
N THR A 1208 -7.71 -57.04 -38.12
CA THR A 1208 -6.97 -56.24 -37.13
C THR A 1208 -7.50 -54.82 -37.10
N TRP A 1209 -7.93 -54.33 -35.93
CA TRP A 1209 -8.30 -52.93 -35.74
C TRP A 1209 -7.45 -52.26 -34.67
N GLN A 1210 -7.35 -50.93 -34.76
CA GLN A 1210 -6.58 -50.12 -33.82
C GLN A 1210 -7.13 -48.70 -33.74
N LYS A 1211 -7.08 -48.11 -32.55
CA LYS A 1211 -7.25 -46.67 -32.34
C LYS A 1211 -5.86 -46.02 -32.39
N LEU A 1212 -5.63 -45.20 -33.40
CA LEU A 1212 -4.39 -44.49 -33.65
C LEU A 1212 -4.47 -43.03 -33.14
N GLY A 1213 -3.32 -42.43 -32.83
CA GLY A 1213 -3.21 -41.12 -32.19
C GLY A 1213 -2.86 -41.22 -30.68
N PRO A 1214 -2.93 -40.10 -29.93
CA PRO A 1214 -3.32 -38.76 -30.37
C PRO A 1214 -2.22 -38.06 -31.17
N TRP A 1215 -2.60 -37.38 -32.24
CA TRP A 1215 -1.72 -36.42 -32.94
C TRP A 1215 -2.21 -34.99 -32.73
N VAL A 1216 -1.29 -34.08 -32.39
CA VAL A 1216 -1.59 -32.66 -32.23
C VAL A 1216 -1.38 -31.94 -33.55
N VAL A 1217 -2.39 -31.17 -33.99
CA VAL A 1217 -2.35 -30.38 -35.23
C VAL A 1217 -2.98 -29.02 -35.01
N ASP A 1218 -2.34 -27.97 -35.54
CA ASP A 1218 -2.94 -26.65 -35.62
C ASP A 1218 -3.77 -26.56 -36.91
N ALA A 1219 -5.07 -26.30 -36.77
CA ALA A 1219 -5.91 -25.97 -37.91
C ALA A 1219 -5.83 -24.46 -38.15
N THR A 1220 -5.41 -24.06 -39.35
CA THR A 1220 -5.36 -22.67 -39.80
C THR A 1220 -6.08 -22.54 -41.13
N GLY A 1221 -7.03 -21.61 -41.24
CA GLY A 1221 -7.75 -21.37 -42.49
C GLY A 1221 -8.97 -22.28 -42.71
N GLY A 1222 -9.54 -22.81 -41.62
CA GLY A 1222 -10.85 -23.47 -41.68
C GLY A 1222 -10.85 -24.90 -42.25
N LEU A 1223 -9.70 -25.52 -42.52
CA LEU A 1223 -9.65 -26.89 -43.04
C LEU A 1223 -8.74 -27.77 -42.19
N LEU A 1224 -9.22 -28.97 -41.85
CA LEU A 1224 -8.41 -30.02 -41.27
C LEU A 1224 -8.65 -31.35 -42.00
N GLU A 1225 -7.63 -31.85 -42.69
CA GLU A 1225 -7.68 -33.12 -43.43
C GLU A 1225 -6.91 -34.22 -42.70
N VAL A 1226 -7.48 -35.42 -42.65
CA VAL A 1226 -6.84 -36.68 -42.23
C VAL A 1226 -6.88 -37.63 -43.42
N ALA A 1227 -5.72 -38.06 -43.92
CA ALA A 1227 -5.61 -38.87 -45.14
C ALA A 1227 -4.66 -40.06 -44.97
N ALA A 1228 -5.02 -41.21 -45.52
CA ALA A 1228 -4.11 -42.31 -45.78
C ALA A 1228 -3.56 -42.18 -47.21
N LYS A 1229 -2.25 -42.34 -47.38
CA LYS A 1229 -1.55 -42.31 -48.67
C LYS A 1229 -0.68 -43.56 -48.82
N ASN A 1230 -0.27 -43.86 -50.05
CA ASN A 1230 0.67 -44.94 -50.37
C ASN A 1230 0.23 -46.34 -49.90
N GLY A 1231 -1.07 -46.55 -49.71
CA GLY A 1231 -1.64 -47.81 -49.24
C GLY A 1231 -3.15 -47.70 -49.00
N GLU A 1232 -3.76 -48.82 -48.65
CA GLU A 1232 -5.19 -48.94 -48.40
C GLU A 1232 -5.45 -49.33 -46.94
N ILE A 1233 -6.31 -48.58 -46.27
CA ILE A 1233 -6.75 -48.86 -44.90
C ILE A 1233 -8.17 -48.32 -44.69
N ASN A 1234 -8.99 -49.04 -43.93
CA ASN A 1234 -10.36 -48.61 -43.67
C ASN A 1234 -10.38 -47.60 -42.53
N PHE A 1235 -10.94 -46.40 -42.77
CA PHE A 1235 -11.20 -45.43 -41.71
C PHE A 1235 -12.60 -45.70 -41.14
N CYS A 1236 -12.64 -46.09 -39.87
CA CYS A 1236 -13.88 -46.49 -39.18
C CYS A 1236 -14.50 -45.30 -38.45
N ALA A 1237 -13.72 -44.63 -37.59
CA ALA A 1237 -14.18 -43.47 -36.83
C ALA A 1237 -13.08 -42.44 -36.61
N LEU A 1238 -13.45 -41.18 -36.43
CA LEU A 1238 -12.55 -40.07 -36.19
C LEU A 1238 -13.00 -39.29 -34.95
N GLU A 1239 -12.10 -39.00 -34.03
CA GLU A 1239 -12.34 -38.08 -32.92
C GLU A 1239 -11.40 -36.87 -33.02
N VAL A 1240 -11.98 -35.69 -32.89
CA VAL A 1240 -11.29 -34.41 -32.91
C VAL A 1240 -11.58 -33.68 -31.62
N TRP A 1241 -10.54 -33.43 -30.85
CA TRP A 1241 -10.62 -32.78 -29.56
C TRP A 1241 -9.94 -31.43 -29.63
N ARG A 1242 -10.64 -30.35 -29.31
CA ARG A 1242 -10.07 -29.01 -29.25
C ARG A 1242 -9.22 -28.87 -27.99
N VAL A 1243 -8.00 -28.42 -28.17
CA VAL A 1243 -7.11 -28.09 -27.06
C VAL A 1243 -7.43 -26.67 -26.59
N ALA A 1244 -7.78 -26.51 -25.32
CA ALA A 1244 -7.92 -25.19 -24.72
C ALA A 1244 -6.52 -24.60 -24.49
N LYS A 1245 -6.22 -23.47 -25.15
CA LYS A 1245 -5.05 -22.64 -24.84
C LYS A 1245 -5.22 -21.90 -23.52
#